data_AF-A0A2G6J172-F1
#
_entry.id   AF-A0A2G6J172-F1
#
_cell.length_a   1.000
_cell.length_b   1.000
_cell.length_c   1.000
_cell.angle_alpha   90.00
_cell.angle_beta   90.00
_cell.angle_gamma   90.00
#
_symmetry.space_group_name_H-M   'P 1'
#
loop_
_entity.id
_entity.type
_entity.pdbx_description
1 polymer ?
#
loop_
_entity_poly.entity_id
_entity_poly.type
_entity_poly.pdbx_seq_one_letter_code
_entity_poly.pdbx_strand_id
1 'polypeptide(L)'
;MALAVTLTSASALGWPNGPDEDPRVDPPNDPGFGGQWNLWSYVPEEWTQTEGFRTEEVAMGTGIHADRAWQITTGDRRVIIAVHDSGAYWDNTDLVNKYFLNRGELAGCLPAALDTPPDGADAFDVDGSGWFDMRDYWAKAGDQAAALAEWDTNNNQMLDPQDLIKKCSDGVDDDGNGYTDDISGWDFYEHDNDAYDDTRFGHGNGEARDSCAEGNNGQGDIGVCPDCTALMIRVGDSFVTDSNDFGQGVLYSVDMGASVIQSALGTITMTALADRAVEYAYDNNVAFVASAADELSYHHNFPGSGEHSIYVHAIQYDNASASQSTTFLNYNNCTNHGMQLLLSTPGTGCSSEAVGITSGHVGLMYGAALKANLDPPITAEEIKQILVASADDINVNPDDDDPDKFRSGPGWDFHFGHGRNNARASVDMIVGGLIPPEVDLTGPRWFEVLDVAKTPTVEVVGRINKRRDGLASRYATVDWVLEYAMGKAPNEGWVEIASGTTAGLEGKIADWDLTTIDRDLTKPESDPHEHAVTVRLRATATTADGDTVNAQHRKGFLLDQDETLHEGFPIYLGSSAESSPVFANIDGADDDEELVLFASDGLIHVYQQDGTELAGFPFAVDLRKSLKATEDNNVLGACAFRQDKTDCARKNGVVDAALGRQAGMMPVAVGDLEGDGDLEIVASTWDGWVYVIEHDGSMRQGWPQSLDFDKSAQRDARHIVDGGFFASPVLYDLDMQGGLEIVVAAMDEHIYVWHADGSRMAPYPVRVSGGDGDSLDSQDRIIATPAIGDIDGDGKPEIATGSSEVFGASGVENEAVAFVLEAETGEIAAGWPRSLFGLTVNVLPVVGRGVVANPLLADLDFDGTLEISLDTISTQGWIFNHDGSLYRKMNNQDFGAGSNSSDSPAYILMNNGAFGNIDNEGGIDLVKGTAGFDFALAFAGGGKRGDFDHHMSGWDTDTGKMLEGFPRVHDDWQFFNSPTIVDLDNDARAEVVSGSGGYLVHAWNANGEEPEGWPKQTGGWIIASAGVGDLDGDGLFEVAISTRDGWLYVWDTDGRVNSVYEWNGFGHDPHNTNNYETSPTPYKTWTSDPVEPPADEGGQDTVDPSDTAMEADTAMEADTSTTGGGRSAADDSCHGGGAPAGPLGLSLVVLLGLSVLRRRGWR
;
A
#
# COMPACT_ATOMS: atom_id res chain seq x y z
N MET A 1 31.75 16.88 15.76
CA MET A 1 33.17 17.10 15.37
C MET A 1 33.06 17.83 14.04
N ALA A 2 33.38 19.13 13.99
CA ALA A 2 33.04 20.00 12.87
C ALA A 2 33.80 19.59 11.59
N LEU A 3 33.09 19.04 10.60
CA LEU A 3 33.60 18.95 9.24
C LEU A 3 33.39 20.31 8.59
N ALA A 4 34.49 20.97 8.26
CA ALA A 4 34.46 22.11 7.35
C ALA A 4 34.05 21.56 5.97
N VAL A 5 32.95 22.07 5.42
CA VAL A 5 32.69 22.04 3.97
C VAL A 5 33.81 22.85 3.33
N THR A 6 34.92 22.18 3.06
CA THR A 6 35.96 22.78 2.24
C THR A 6 35.39 22.89 0.84
N LEU A 7 35.25 24.14 0.37
CA LEU A 7 35.38 24.51 -1.03
C LEU A 7 36.70 23.94 -1.57
N THR A 8 36.75 22.65 -1.86
CA THR A 8 37.78 22.09 -2.72
C THR A 8 37.34 22.36 -4.14
N SER A 9 37.80 23.49 -4.66
CA SER A 9 38.21 23.58 -6.05
C SER A 9 39.31 22.54 -6.28
N ALA A 10 38.91 21.29 -6.45
CA ALA A 10 39.74 20.20 -6.90
C ALA A 10 38.84 19.24 -7.65
N SER A 11 38.61 19.54 -8.92
CA SER A 11 38.51 18.51 -9.96
C SER A 11 39.73 17.60 -9.82
N ALA A 12 39.66 16.62 -8.93
CA ALA A 12 40.71 15.63 -8.75
C ALA A 12 40.50 14.56 -9.82
N LEU A 13 41.00 14.88 -11.04
CA LEU A 13 41.38 13.98 -12.13
C LEU A 13 40.37 12.88 -12.55
N GLY A 14 39.80 13.02 -13.75
CA GLY A 14 39.48 11.87 -14.62
C GLY A 14 38.01 11.48 -14.78
N TRP A 15 37.15 11.69 -13.78
CA TRP A 15 35.74 11.27 -13.86
C TRP A 15 34.78 12.35 -14.41
N PRO A 16 33.81 11.99 -15.27
CA PRO A 16 33.63 10.68 -15.88
C PRO A 16 34.68 10.38 -16.96
N ASN A 17 35.05 9.10 -17.07
CA ASN A 17 35.99 8.63 -18.10
C ASN A 17 35.39 8.79 -19.51
N GLY A 18 36.23 8.69 -20.55
CA GLY A 18 35.75 8.71 -21.94
C GLY A 18 34.80 7.54 -22.28
N PRO A 19 33.90 7.66 -23.27
CA PRO A 19 32.86 6.66 -23.59
C PRO A 19 33.33 5.22 -23.86
N ASP A 20 34.59 5.06 -24.29
CA ASP A 20 35.22 3.78 -24.62
C ASP A 20 36.24 3.33 -23.56
N GLU A 21 36.47 4.14 -22.53
CA GLU A 21 37.45 3.86 -21.49
C GLU A 21 36.88 2.91 -20.44
N ASP A 22 37.76 2.21 -19.73
CA ASP A 22 37.36 1.33 -18.64
C ASP A 22 36.88 2.18 -17.45
N PRO A 23 35.62 2.05 -16.99
CA PRO A 23 35.07 2.90 -15.93
C PRO A 23 35.83 2.78 -14.60
N ARG A 24 36.66 1.74 -14.45
CA ARG A 24 37.48 1.48 -13.26
C ARG A 24 38.76 2.32 -13.18
N VAL A 25 39.15 3.02 -14.25
CA VAL A 25 40.43 3.76 -14.29
C VAL A 25 40.40 4.99 -13.41
N ASP A 26 39.37 5.83 -13.55
CA ASP A 26 39.09 6.96 -12.66
C ASP A 26 37.60 6.89 -12.22
N PRO A 27 37.26 6.07 -11.21
CA PRO A 27 35.92 6.00 -10.66
C PRO A 27 35.55 7.30 -9.93
N PRO A 28 34.26 7.56 -9.65
CA PRO A 28 33.87 8.69 -8.83
C PRO A 28 34.52 8.59 -7.45
N ASN A 29 34.87 9.73 -6.85
CA ASN A 29 35.63 9.77 -5.60
C ASN A 29 34.78 9.56 -4.33
N ASP A 30 33.47 9.32 -4.50
CA ASP A 30 32.50 9.14 -3.41
C ASP A 30 32.85 7.86 -2.63
N PRO A 31 33.08 7.94 -1.30
CA PRO A 31 33.54 6.81 -0.50
C PRO A 31 32.63 5.57 -0.57
N GLY A 32 31.33 5.78 -0.75
CA GLY A 32 30.31 4.76 -0.84
C GLY A 32 30.27 3.98 -2.16
N PHE A 33 30.80 4.55 -3.25
CA PHE A 33 30.72 3.93 -4.59
C PHE A 33 31.30 2.50 -4.64
N GLY A 34 32.31 2.20 -3.82
CA GLY A 34 32.89 0.86 -3.70
C GLY A 34 31.93 -0.22 -3.18
N GLY A 35 30.81 0.17 -2.58
CA GLY A 35 29.71 -0.70 -2.15
C GLY A 35 28.50 -0.72 -3.08
N GLN A 36 28.40 0.22 -4.04
CA GLN A 36 27.27 0.37 -4.96
C GLN A 36 27.41 -0.54 -6.19
N TRP A 37 27.52 -1.85 -5.95
CA TRP A 37 27.64 -2.88 -7.00
C TRP A 37 26.50 -2.83 -8.02
N ASN A 38 25.32 -2.41 -7.57
CA ASN A 38 24.11 -2.18 -8.36
C ASN A 38 24.28 -1.12 -9.46
N LEU A 39 25.38 -0.35 -9.48
CA LEU A 39 25.67 0.65 -10.51
C LEU A 39 26.70 0.20 -11.56
N TRP A 40 27.39 -0.93 -11.36
CA TRP A 40 28.56 -1.29 -12.16
C TRP A 40 28.23 -2.11 -13.41
N SER A 41 28.89 -1.81 -14.53
CA SER A 41 28.80 -2.59 -15.78
C SER A 41 29.71 -3.82 -15.80
N TYR A 42 30.31 -4.20 -14.66
CA TYR A 42 31.32 -5.26 -14.59
C TYR A 42 31.18 -6.09 -13.32
N VAL A 43 31.85 -7.25 -13.34
CA VAL A 43 32.09 -8.08 -12.15
C VAL A 43 33.59 -8.03 -11.83
N PRO A 44 34.00 -7.70 -10.59
CA PRO A 44 35.40 -7.80 -10.17
C PRO A 44 36.01 -9.17 -10.51
N GLU A 45 37.23 -9.20 -11.04
CA GLU A 45 37.86 -10.42 -11.58
C GLU A 45 37.96 -11.51 -10.50
N GLU A 46 38.22 -11.11 -9.26
CA GLU A 46 38.24 -11.98 -8.09
C GLU A 46 36.90 -12.66 -7.79
N TRP A 47 35.76 -12.02 -8.09
CA TRP A 47 34.42 -12.57 -7.81
C TRP A 47 34.00 -13.56 -8.89
N THR A 48 34.48 -13.38 -10.13
CA THR A 48 34.22 -14.34 -11.24
C THR A 48 34.82 -15.73 -11.00
N GLN A 49 35.71 -15.86 -10.00
CA GLN A 49 36.35 -17.13 -9.63
C GLN A 49 35.53 -17.94 -8.61
N THR A 50 34.41 -17.41 -8.11
CA THR A 50 33.49 -18.14 -7.23
C THR A 50 32.90 -19.34 -7.98
N GLU A 51 32.99 -20.53 -7.37
CA GLU A 51 32.45 -21.77 -7.94
C GLU A 51 30.94 -21.65 -8.12
N GLY A 52 30.44 -21.88 -9.34
CA GLY A 52 29.01 -21.73 -9.68
C GLY A 52 28.64 -20.41 -10.37
N PHE A 53 29.56 -19.43 -10.44
CA PHE A 53 29.29 -18.18 -11.16
C PHE A 53 29.18 -18.42 -12.68
N ARG A 54 28.07 -17.98 -13.26
CA ARG A 54 27.75 -18.21 -14.67
C ARG A 54 28.50 -17.24 -15.60
N THR A 55 29.04 -17.75 -16.71
CA THR A 55 29.87 -16.94 -17.63
C THR A 55 29.04 -15.88 -18.36
N GLU A 56 27.78 -16.19 -18.65
CA GLU A 56 26.81 -15.27 -19.23
C GLU A 56 26.52 -14.05 -18.34
N GLU A 57 26.51 -14.22 -17.02
CA GLU A 57 26.26 -13.13 -16.06
C GLU A 57 27.49 -12.23 -15.88
N VAL A 58 28.70 -12.74 -16.14
CA VAL A 58 29.93 -11.91 -16.11
C VAL A 58 29.85 -10.79 -17.16
N ALA A 59 29.26 -11.06 -18.33
CA ALA A 59 29.11 -10.07 -19.40
C ALA A 59 28.02 -9.02 -19.08
N MET A 60 27.03 -9.41 -18.28
CA MET A 60 25.98 -8.51 -17.80
C MET A 60 26.49 -7.55 -16.72
N GLY A 61 27.57 -7.87 -16.01
CA GLY A 61 28.00 -7.07 -14.87
C GLY A 61 27.05 -7.19 -13.68
N THR A 62 27.38 -6.51 -12.59
CA THR A 62 26.65 -6.64 -11.32
C THR A 62 25.41 -5.73 -11.24
N GLY A 63 25.40 -4.61 -11.96
CA GLY A 63 24.38 -3.57 -11.82
C GLY A 63 23.76 -3.08 -13.12
N ILE A 64 23.21 -1.86 -13.10
CA ILE A 64 22.49 -1.22 -14.21
C ILE A 64 23.39 -0.52 -15.24
N HIS A 65 24.72 -0.66 -15.14
CA HIS A 65 25.68 0.00 -16.03
C HIS A 65 25.64 1.54 -15.97
N ALA A 66 25.32 2.12 -14.81
CA ALA A 66 25.33 3.57 -14.61
C ALA A 66 26.74 4.15 -14.78
N ASP A 67 27.76 3.44 -14.31
CA ASP A 67 29.19 3.79 -14.49
C ASP A 67 29.58 4.02 -15.95
N ARG A 68 28.97 3.28 -16.88
CA ARG A 68 29.13 3.44 -18.33
C ARG A 68 28.24 4.51 -18.91
N ALA A 69 27.03 4.69 -18.39
CA ALA A 69 26.12 5.77 -18.81
C ALA A 69 26.74 7.14 -18.51
N TRP A 70 27.36 7.33 -17.34
CA TRP A 70 28.03 8.56 -16.92
C TRP A 70 29.15 9.03 -17.84
N GLN A 71 29.81 8.11 -18.56
CA GLN A 71 30.80 8.45 -19.60
C GLN A 71 30.18 9.21 -20.79
N ILE A 72 28.85 9.12 -20.94
CA ILE A 72 28.07 9.88 -21.91
C ILE A 72 27.31 11.00 -21.22
N THR A 73 26.57 10.75 -20.15
CA THR A 73 25.83 11.78 -19.42
C THR A 73 25.69 11.40 -17.96
N THR A 74 25.94 12.36 -17.08
CA THR A 74 25.69 12.28 -15.62
C THR A 74 24.33 12.88 -15.24
N GLY A 75 23.55 13.32 -16.22
CA GLY A 75 22.29 14.02 -16.03
C GLY A 75 22.34 15.46 -16.53
N ASP A 76 21.35 16.25 -16.13
CA ASP A 76 21.27 17.69 -16.36
C ASP A 76 20.36 18.29 -15.29
N ARG A 77 20.70 19.45 -14.73
CA ARG A 77 19.95 20.07 -13.62
C ARG A 77 18.55 20.52 -14.01
N ARG A 78 18.25 20.62 -15.31
CA ARG A 78 16.88 20.84 -15.83
C ARG A 78 16.00 19.62 -15.69
N VAL A 79 16.58 18.44 -15.47
CA VAL A 79 15.83 17.20 -15.18
C VAL A 79 15.54 17.19 -13.68
N ILE A 80 14.28 17.45 -13.35
CA ILE A 80 13.77 17.45 -11.98
C ILE A 80 13.15 16.07 -11.71
N ILE A 81 13.63 15.40 -10.67
CA ILE A 81 13.05 14.18 -10.10
C ILE A 81 12.28 14.60 -8.86
N ALA A 82 10.95 14.51 -8.92
CA ALA A 82 10.08 14.78 -7.79
C ALA A 82 10.00 13.52 -6.92
N VAL A 83 10.50 13.60 -5.69
CA VAL A 83 10.54 12.52 -4.71
C VAL A 83 9.31 12.66 -3.83
N HIS A 84 8.32 11.79 -4.03
CA HIS A 84 7.09 11.73 -3.25
C HIS A 84 7.30 10.72 -2.13
N ASP A 85 7.35 11.20 -0.88
CA ASP A 85 7.71 10.37 0.25
C ASP A 85 7.38 11.03 1.61
N SER A 86 8.05 10.59 2.69
CA SER A 86 8.00 11.13 4.06
C SER A 86 8.63 12.52 4.23
N GLY A 87 9.19 13.10 3.16
CA GLY A 87 9.85 14.39 3.17
C GLY A 87 11.38 14.32 3.15
N ALA A 88 12.02 15.42 3.55
CA ALA A 88 13.44 15.66 3.37
C ALA A 88 14.19 15.88 4.68
N TYR A 89 15.45 15.44 4.70
CA TYR A 89 16.44 15.93 5.65
C TYR A 89 17.25 17.04 4.98
N TRP A 90 16.79 18.28 5.12
CA TRP A 90 17.49 19.45 4.56
C TRP A 90 18.95 19.53 4.98
N ASP A 91 19.29 18.96 6.15
CA ASP A 91 20.64 18.85 6.71
C ASP A 91 21.54 17.76 6.08
N ASN A 92 21.10 17.11 5.00
CA ASN A 92 21.87 16.07 4.31
C ASN A 92 22.97 16.68 3.42
N THR A 93 24.23 16.45 3.81
CA THR A 93 25.42 17.00 3.13
C THR A 93 25.64 16.48 1.71
N ASP A 94 25.02 15.36 1.34
CA ASP A 94 25.15 14.72 0.01
C ASP A 94 24.06 15.19 -0.97
N LEU A 95 23.01 15.84 -0.45
CA LEU A 95 21.84 16.32 -1.20
C LEU A 95 21.63 17.83 -1.11
N VAL A 96 22.24 18.54 -0.16
CA VAL A 96 21.99 19.97 0.07
C VAL A 96 22.10 20.83 -1.19
N ASN A 97 23.02 20.52 -2.09
CA ASN A 97 23.21 21.26 -3.35
C ASN A 97 22.33 20.73 -4.49
N LYS A 98 21.48 19.74 -4.25
CA LYS A 98 20.65 19.00 -5.21
C LYS A 98 19.18 19.35 -5.09
N TYR A 99 18.75 19.85 -3.93
CA TYR A 99 17.38 20.26 -3.71
C TYR A 99 16.96 21.38 -4.68
N PHE A 100 15.75 21.24 -5.19
CA PHE A 100 15.08 22.23 -6.02
C PHE A 100 14.91 23.55 -5.26
N LEU A 101 15.08 24.68 -5.95
CA LEU A 101 14.79 26.01 -5.39
C LEU A 101 13.85 26.75 -6.35
N ASN A 102 12.69 27.20 -5.85
CA ASN A 102 11.71 27.94 -6.62
C ASN A 102 12.21 29.38 -6.87
N ARG A 103 12.55 29.68 -8.13
CA ARG A 103 12.95 31.04 -8.54
C ARG A 103 11.82 32.05 -8.45
N GLY A 104 10.57 31.59 -8.54
CA GLY A 104 9.35 32.38 -8.41
C GLY A 104 9.28 33.07 -7.04
N GLU A 105 9.28 32.25 -5.99
CA GLU A 105 9.24 32.70 -4.58
C GLU A 105 10.53 33.40 -4.13
N LEU A 106 11.69 33.03 -4.67
CA LEU A 106 12.96 33.60 -4.23
C LEU A 106 13.33 34.92 -4.91
N ALA A 107 12.46 35.47 -5.78
CA ALA A 107 12.70 36.75 -6.45
C ALA A 107 12.84 37.93 -5.47
N GLY A 108 12.12 37.90 -4.34
CA GLY A 108 12.25 38.84 -3.23
C GLY A 108 13.46 38.60 -2.31
N CYS A 109 14.05 37.40 -2.38
CA CYS A 109 15.07 36.91 -1.45
C CYS A 109 16.38 36.48 -2.14
N LEU A 110 16.81 37.21 -3.17
CA LEU A 110 17.95 36.84 -4.01
C LEU A 110 19.25 36.54 -3.23
N PRO A 111 20.08 35.57 -3.72
CA PRO A 111 21.40 35.32 -3.16
C PRO A 111 22.31 36.54 -3.27
N ALA A 112 22.13 37.42 -4.27
CA ALA A 112 22.85 38.70 -4.38
C ALA A 112 21.89 39.91 -4.34
N ALA A 113 22.25 40.95 -3.57
CA ALA A 113 21.50 42.22 -3.49
C ALA A 113 21.76 43.17 -4.68
N LEU A 114 21.89 42.63 -5.91
CA LEU A 114 22.07 43.46 -7.09
C LEU A 114 20.72 44.01 -7.53
N ASP A 115 20.47 45.29 -7.27
CA ASP A 115 19.36 46.06 -7.87
C ASP A 115 19.36 45.99 -9.41
N THR A 116 20.43 45.48 -10.04
CA THR A 116 20.51 45.11 -11.46
C THR A 116 21.73 44.21 -11.72
N PRO A 117 21.57 42.93 -12.08
CA PRO A 117 22.65 42.12 -12.61
C PRO A 117 23.31 42.82 -13.82
N PRO A 118 24.60 42.59 -14.11
CA PRO A 118 25.19 42.99 -15.39
C PRO A 118 24.29 42.54 -16.55
N ASP A 119 24.11 43.35 -17.60
CA ASP A 119 23.22 43.03 -18.73
C ASP A 119 23.45 41.59 -19.24
N GLY A 120 22.48 40.70 -18.98
CA GLY A 120 22.49 39.30 -19.41
C GLY A 120 23.10 38.29 -18.42
N ALA A 121 23.52 38.68 -17.23
CA ALA A 121 23.89 37.75 -16.15
C ALA A 121 22.64 37.29 -15.37
N ASP A 122 22.59 36.01 -15.02
CA ASP A 122 21.53 35.46 -14.15
C ASP A 122 21.75 35.96 -12.71
N ALA A 123 20.70 36.49 -12.09
CA ALA A 123 20.75 37.05 -10.74
C ALA A 123 20.87 35.96 -9.65
N PHE A 124 20.47 34.74 -10.01
CA PHE A 124 20.47 33.58 -9.12
C PHE A 124 21.78 32.78 -9.17
N ASP A 125 22.46 32.74 -10.32
CA ASP A 125 23.77 32.07 -10.52
C ASP A 125 24.92 33.01 -10.13
N VAL A 126 25.16 33.13 -8.83
CA VAL A 126 26.18 34.02 -8.25
C VAL A 126 27.57 33.39 -8.33
N ASP A 127 27.65 32.06 -8.27
CA ASP A 127 28.92 31.33 -8.32
C ASP A 127 29.44 31.09 -9.75
N GLY A 128 28.59 31.30 -10.76
CA GLY A 128 28.91 31.17 -12.19
C GLY A 128 28.96 29.72 -12.67
N SER A 129 28.34 28.80 -11.94
CA SER A 129 28.20 27.38 -12.28
C SER A 129 27.25 27.16 -13.46
N GLY A 130 26.38 28.13 -13.75
CA GLY A 130 25.29 28.00 -14.72
C GLY A 130 24.01 27.42 -14.13
N TRP A 131 23.97 27.16 -12.83
CA TRP A 131 22.85 26.57 -12.11
C TRP A 131 22.45 27.44 -10.92
N PHE A 132 21.26 27.20 -10.39
CA PHE A 132 20.79 27.85 -9.17
C PHE A 132 20.61 26.81 -8.08
N ASP A 133 21.40 26.91 -7.01
CA ASP A 133 21.33 26.04 -5.83
C ASP A 133 21.89 26.71 -4.56
N MET A 134 22.00 25.96 -3.46
CA MET A 134 22.47 26.49 -2.17
C MET A 134 23.88 27.11 -2.22
N ARG A 135 24.71 26.75 -3.21
CA ARG A 135 26.06 27.31 -3.37
C ARG A 135 26.05 28.78 -3.78
N ASP A 136 24.98 29.25 -4.41
CA ASP A 136 24.84 30.66 -4.79
C ASP A 136 24.69 31.58 -3.57
N TYR A 137 23.89 31.15 -2.59
CA TYR A 137 23.74 31.83 -1.31
C TYR A 137 25.04 31.82 -0.50
N TRP A 138 25.80 30.73 -0.62
CA TRP A 138 27.14 30.64 -0.04
C TRP A 138 28.16 31.58 -0.71
N ALA A 139 28.21 31.59 -2.05
CA ALA A 139 29.17 32.35 -2.84
C ALA A 139 29.08 33.86 -2.56
N LYS A 140 27.89 34.37 -2.25
CA LYS A 140 27.66 35.76 -1.82
C LYS A 140 28.46 36.14 -0.57
N ALA A 141 28.42 35.30 0.47
CA ALA A 141 28.95 35.66 1.78
C ALA A 141 30.49 35.69 1.80
N GLY A 142 31.14 35.05 0.83
CA GLY A 142 32.59 35.06 0.63
C GLY A 142 33.39 34.18 1.59
N ASP A 143 32.84 33.82 2.75
CA ASP A 143 33.35 32.78 3.65
C ASP A 143 32.25 32.10 4.49
N GLN A 144 32.57 30.93 5.06
CA GLN A 144 31.64 30.10 5.85
C GLN A 144 31.06 30.80 7.07
N ALA A 145 31.88 31.56 7.81
CA ALA A 145 31.41 32.18 9.04
C ALA A 145 30.43 33.32 8.74
N ALA A 146 30.66 34.04 7.64
CA ALA A 146 29.74 35.06 7.14
C ALA A 146 28.45 34.44 6.57
N ALA A 147 28.55 33.33 5.83
CA ALA A 147 27.38 32.64 5.27
C ALA A 147 26.44 32.15 6.38
N LEU A 148 26.99 31.41 7.36
CA LEU A 148 26.21 30.92 8.49
C LEU A 148 25.65 32.08 9.33
N ALA A 149 26.44 33.13 9.60
CA ALA A 149 25.94 34.27 10.36
C ALA A 149 24.82 35.06 9.65
N GLU A 150 24.75 35.01 8.33
CA GLU A 150 23.72 35.69 7.54
C GLU A 150 22.49 34.81 7.31
N TRP A 151 22.68 33.52 7.02
CA TRP A 151 21.65 32.66 6.45
C TRP A 151 21.23 31.48 7.31
N ASP A 152 22.07 30.93 8.18
CA ASP A 152 21.72 29.78 9.05
C ASP A 152 20.76 30.26 10.16
N THR A 153 19.47 30.14 9.90
CA THR A 153 18.39 30.59 10.79
C THR A 153 17.91 29.49 11.73
N ASN A 154 18.04 28.22 11.33
CA ASN A 154 17.71 27.07 12.18
C ASN A 154 18.85 26.73 13.17
N ASN A 155 20.02 27.36 13.05
CA ASN A 155 21.22 27.19 13.87
C ASN A 155 21.80 25.77 13.85
N ASN A 156 21.65 25.04 12.73
CA ASN A 156 22.20 23.69 12.57
C ASN A 156 23.66 23.67 12.07
N GLN A 157 24.26 24.85 11.83
CA GLN A 157 25.62 25.04 11.29
C GLN A 157 25.79 24.60 9.84
N MET A 158 24.69 24.47 9.11
CA MET A 158 24.64 24.27 7.67
C MET A 158 23.82 25.40 7.03
N LEU A 159 24.01 25.61 5.75
CA LEU A 159 23.12 26.45 4.96
C LEU A 159 22.32 25.49 4.08
N ASP A 160 21.01 25.44 4.30
CA ASP A 160 20.11 24.47 3.64
C ASP A 160 18.79 25.10 3.20
N PRO A 161 17.92 24.37 2.49
CA PRO A 161 16.63 24.92 2.07
C PRO A 161 15.73 25.40 3.21
N GLN A 162 15.81 24.78 4.41
CA GLN A 162 14.99 25.19 5.56
C GLN A 162 15.35 26.60 6.03
N ASP A 163 16.61 27.01 5.86
CA ASP A 163 17.03 28.38 6.14
C ASP A 163 16.41 29.39 5.20
N LEU A 164 16.29 29.04 3.91
CA LEU A 164 15.63 29.89 2.93
C LEU A 164 14.14 29.97 3.23
N ILE A 165 13.48 28.83 3.50
CA ILE A 165 12.07 28.79 3.90
C ILE A 165 11.84 29.72 5.11
N LYS A 166 12.60 29.56 6.20
CA LYS A 166 12.42 30.38 7.42
C LYS A 166 12.69 31.87 7.23
N LYS A 167 13.61 32.24 6.33
CA LYS A 167 14.06 33.63 6.16
C LYS A 167 13.35 34.38 5.06
N CYS A 168 12.96 33.68 3.99
CA CYS A 168 12.44 34.27 2.77
C CYS A 168 10.91 34.21 2.67
N SER A 169 10.24 33.32 3.41
CA SER A 169 8.77 33.24 3.39
C SER A 169 8.15 34.55 3.87
N ASP A 170 7.29 35.16 3.06
CA ASP A 170 6.60 36.41 3.39
C ASP A 170 5.06 36.28 3.42
N GLY A 171 4.55 35.07 3.19
CA GLY A 171 3.14 34.71 3.19
C GLY A 171 2.42 35.05 1.89
N VAL A 172 3.15 35.23 0.79
CA VAL A 172 2.61 35.53 -0.54
C VAL A 172 3.00 34.42 -1.51
N ASP A 173 2.04 33.97 -2.31
CA ASP A 173 2.29 33.17 -3.51
C ASP A 173 2.79 34.12 -4.62
N ASP A 174 4.11 34.30 -4.70
CA ASP A 174 4.77 35.31 -5.56
C ASP A 174 4.70 34.92 -7.05
N ASP A 175 4.74 33.62 -7.35
CA ASP A 175 4.67 33.10 -8.72
C ASP A 175 3.24 32.79 -9.21
N GLY A 176 2.26 32.80 -8.30
CA GLY A 176 0.85 32.62 -8.57
C GLY A 176 0.48 31.18 -8.92
N ASN A 177 1.26 30.20 -8.44
CA ASN A 177 1.05 28.78 -8.73
C ASN A 177 0.04 28.11 -7.77
N GLY A 178 -0.49 28.85 -6.80
CA GLY A 178 -1.47 28.37 -5.81
C GLY A 178 -0.85 27.84 -4.51
N TYR A 179 0.47 27.85 -4.37
CA TYR A 179 1.21 27.36 -3.21
C TYR A 179 2.07 28.49 -2.64
N THR A 180 1.70 28.96 -1.44
CA THR A 180 2.36 30.12 -0.82
C THR A 180 3.77 29.78 -0.32
N ASP A 181 4.78 30.53 -0.77
CA ASP A 181 6.17 30.39 -0.34
C ASP A 181 6.76 28.97 -0.56
N ASP A 182 6.38 28.24 -1.60
CA ASP A 182 6.84 26.88 -1.96
C ASP A 182 8.31 26.79 -2.43
N ILE A 183 9.21 27.34 -1.61
CA ILE A 183 10.62 27.65 -1.91
C ILE A 183 11.44 26.43 -2.33
N SER A 184 11.18 25.23 -1.80
CA SER A 184 12.02 24.04 -2.05
C SER A 184 11.23 22.74 -2.18
N GLY A 185 9.92 22.84 -2.44
CA GLY A 185 9.00 21.72 -2.35
C GLY A 185 7.70 22.12 -1.66
N TRP A 186 6.85 21.13 -1.39
CA TRP A 186 5.60 21.33 -0.67
C TRP A 186 5.32 20.14 0.24
N ASP A 187 4.74 20.43 1.41
CA ASP A 187 4.23 19.44 2.35
C ASP A 187 2.71 19.29 2.15
N PHE A 188 2.29 18.24 1.44
CA PHE A 188 0.88 17.90 1.28
C PHE A 188 0.29 17.25 2.53
N TYR A 189 1.12 16.72 3.41
CA TYR A 189 0.69 16.06 4.63
C TYR A 189 0.28 17.05 5.71
N GLU A 190 1.09 18.10 5.92
CA GLU A 190 0.77 19.20 6.86
C GLU A 190 0.19 20.45 6.18
N HIS A 191 0.12 20.43 4.84
CA HIS A 191 -0.40 21.51 4.01
C HIS A 191 0.38 22.83 4.17
N ASP A 192 1.71 22.75 4.17
CA ASP A 192 2.62 23.90 4.27
C ASP A 192 3.81 23.85 3.29
N ASN A 193 4.69 24.84 3.39
CA ASN A 193 5.82 25.01 2.47
C ASN A 193 7.14 24.36 2.93
N ASP A 194 7.14 23.59 4.02
CA ASP A 194 8.34 22.92 4.55
C ASP A 194 8.15 21.40 4.51
N ALA A 195 8.54 20.78 3.39
CA ALA A 195 8.56 19.31 3.21
C ALA A 195 9.62 18.58 4.08
N TYR A 196 9.90 19.08 5.27
CA TYR A 196 10.81 18.49 6.25
C TYR A 196 10.19 17.25 6.91
N ASP A 197 10.97 16.18 7.00
CA ASP A 197 10.58 14.97 7.72
C ASP A 197 10.78 15.18 9.24
N ASP A 198 9.73 15.63 9.92
CA ASP A 198 9.69 15.96 11.35
C ASP A 198 9.60 14.74 12.29
N THR A 199 9.05 13.62 11.80
CA THR A 199 9.02 12.32 12.49
C THR A 199 10.37 11.61 12.42
N ARG A 200 11.28 12.08 11.56
CA ARG A 200 12.60 11.50 11.30
C ARG A 200 12.51 10.06 10.81
N PHE A 201 11.55 9.78 9.92
CA PHE A 201 11.41 8.49 9.27
C PHE A 201 12.56 8.20 8.30
N GLY A 202 12.92 9.18 7.46
CA GLY A 202 14.13 9.21 6.64
C GLY A 202 14.08 8.43 5.33
N HIS A 203 12.93 7.86 4.98
CA HIS A 203 12.73 7.08 3.75
C HIS A 203 12.90 7.97 2.52
N GLY A 204 12.18 9.11 2.45
CA GLY A 204 12.29 10.07 1.34
C GLY A 204 13.69 10.62 1.13
N ASN A 205 14.43 10.82 2.21
CA ASN A 205 15.83 11.22 2.13
C ASN A 205 16.73 10.10 1.56
N GLY A 206 16.49 8.84 1.91
CA GLY A 206 17.18 7.69 1.30
C GLY A 206 16.90 7.60 -0.20
N GLU A 207 15.63 7.67 -0.55
CA GLU A 207 15.13 7.64 -1.93
C GLU A 207 15.72 8.74 -2.81
N ALA A 208 15.83 9.97 -2.29
CA ALA A 208 16.47 11.08 -2.99
C ALA A 208 17.99 10.87 -3.18
N ARG A 209 18.66 10.16 -2.27
CA ARG A 209 20.09 9.83 -2.42
C ARG A 209 20.31 8.83 -3.55
N ASP A 210 19.49 7.79 -3.62
CA ASP A 210 19.61 6.75 -4.64
C ASP A 210 19.45 7.33 -6.06
N SER A 211 18.56 8.30 -6.25
CA SER A 211 18.36 8.94 -7.54
C SER A 211 19.31 10.12 -7.82
N CYS A 212 19.58 10.98 -6.84
CA CYS A 212 20.13 12.33 -7.07
C CYS A 212 21.38 12.71 -6.27
N ALA A 213 21.94 11.86 -5.39
CA ALA A 213 23.11 12.24 -4.58
C ALA A 213 24.26 12.81 -5.44
N GLU A 214 24.88 13.89 -4.95
CA GLU A 214 25.89 14.64 -5.70
C GLU A 214 27.14 13.79 -5.94
N GLY A 215 27.47 13.55 -7.20
CA GLY A 215 28.62 12.72 -7.57
C GLY A 215 29.96 13.45 -7.51
N ASN A 216 31.00 12.70 -7.19
CA ASN A 216 32.41 13.12 -7.17
C ASN A 216 32.69 14.26 -6.17
N ASN A 217 31.95 14.30 -5.06
CA ASN A 217 32.04 15.34 -4.03
C ASN A 217 32.92 14.91 -2.82
N GLY A 218 33.34 13.64 -2.77
CA GLY A 218 34.17 13.05 -1.72
C GLY A 218 33.40 12.68 -0.45
N GLN A 219 32.07 12.60 -0.53
CA GLN A 219 31.13 12.32 0.55
C GLN A 219 30.18 11.19 0.13
N GLY A 220 29.53 10.59 1.13
CA GLY A 220 28.41 9.67 0.94
C GLY A 220 28.51 8.65 -0.20
N ASP A 221 27.39 8.52 -0.90
CA ASP A 221 27.15 7.61 -2.02
C ASP A 221 26.91 8.45 -3.28
N ILE A 222 26.96 7.86 -4.48
CA ILE A 222 26.61 8.57 -5.72
C ILE A 222 25.22 8.15 -6.19
N GLY A 223 24.36 9.12 -6.52
CA GLY A 223 23.04 8.85 -7.11
C GLY A 223 23.14 8.42 -8.56
N VAL A 224 22.11 7.77 -9.12
CA VAL A 224 22.14 7.33 -10.53
C VAL A 224 22.17 8.51 -11.50
N CYS A 225 21.52 9.63 -11.17
CA CYS A 225 21.59 10.90 -11.92
C CYS A 225 22.27 12.02 -11.10
N PRO A 226 23.61 12.01 -10.96
CA PRO A 226 24.34 12.96 -10.14
C PRO A 226 24.13 14.44 -10.49
N ASP A 227 23.74 14.74 -11.73
CA ASP A 227 23.47 16.11 -12.19
C ASP A 227 21.97 16.47 -12.25
N CYS A 228 21.05 15.56 -11.90
CA CYS A 228 19.61 15.87 -11.79
C CYS A 228 19.29 16.72 -10.55
N THR A 229 18.10 17.31 -10.48
CA THR A 229 17.61 18.10 -9.33
C THR A 229 16.54 17.31 -8.57
N ALA A 230 16.59 17.30 -7.24
CA ALA A 230 15.60 16.64 -6.39
C ALA A 230 14.55 17.65 -5.91
N LEU A 231 13.29 17.45 -6.31
CA LEU A 231 12.14 18.19 -5.79
C LEU A 231 11.47 17.34 -4.70
N MET A 232 11.55 17.77 -3.45
CA MET A 232 11.01 16.98 -2.33
C MET A 232 9.54 17.30 -2.14
N ILE A 233 8.69 16.26 -2.17
CA ILE A 233 7.25 16.34 -1.97
C ILE A 233 6.91 15.44 -0.80
N ARG A 234 6.46 16.03 0.32
CA ARG A 234 6.01 15.25 1.46
C ARG A 234 4.52 14.95 1.31
N VAL A 235 4.17 13.67 1.26
CA VAL A 235 2.77 13.22 1.09
C VAL A 235 2.25 12.41 2.28
N GLY A 236 3.16 11.92 3.12
CA GLY A 236 2.85 11.24 4.37
C GLY A 236 3.96 11.42 5.40
N ASP A 237 3.82 10.79 6.56
CA ASP A 237 4.91 10.64 7.55
C ASP A 237 5.79 9.40 7.29
N SER A 238 5.36 8.54 6.37
CA SER A 238 5.97 7.26 6.04
C SER A 238 5.78 6.91 4.56
N PHE A 239 6.08 5.66 4.17
CA PHE A 239 5.86 5.18 2.81
C PHE A 239 4.42 4.69 2.53
N VAL A 240 3.53 4.70 3.53
CA VAL A 240 2.09 4.45 3.36
C VAL A 240 1.35 5.78 3.49
N THR A 241 0.55 6.16 2.49
CA THR A 241 0.01 7.53 2.37
C THR A 241 -1.44 7.59 1.89
N ASP A 242 -2.08 8.76 2.10
CA ASP A 242 -3.32 9.16 1.43
C ASP A 242 -3.09 9.34 -0.08
N SER A 243 -4.02 8.82 -0.89
CA SER A 243 -3.95 8.92 -2.34
C SER A 243 -4.29 10.32 -2.86
N ASN A 244 -5.11 11.10 -2.14
CA ASN A 244 -5.39 12.47 -2.56
C ASN A 244 -4.18 13.40 -2.33
N ASP A 245 -3.39 13.20 -1.27
CA ASP A 245 -2.14 13.94 -1.03
C ASP A 245 -1.08 13.56 -2.07
N PHE A 246 -0.94 12.27 -2.38
CA PHE A 246 -0.16 11.81 -3.53
C PHE A 246 -0.61 12.48 -4.84
N GLY A 247 -1.92 12.43 -5.14
CA GLY A 247 -2.48 12.99 -6.38
C GLY A 247 -2.21 14.49 -6.52
N GLN A 248 -2.45 15.29 -5.49
CA GLN A 248 -2.12 16.71 -5.48
C GLN A 248 -0.61 16.96 -5.62
N GLY A 249 0.21 16.14 -4.96
CA GLY A 249 1.66 16.16 -5.13
C GLY A 249 2.11 15.94 -6.56
N VAL A 250 1.43 15.06 -7.30
CA VAL A 250 1.76 14.77 -8.71
C VAL A 250 1.43 15.97 -9.58
N LEU A 251 0.25 16.56 -9.39
CA LEU A 251 -0.17 17.76 -10.12
C LEU A 251 0.82 18.92 -9.91
N TYR A 252 1.17 19.19 -8.65
CA TYR A 252 2.17 20.20 -8.29
C TYR A 252 3.52 19.91 -8.95
N SER A 253 4.03 18.69 -8.82
CA SER A 253 5.33 18.30 -9.39
C SER A 253 5.40 18.53 -10.90
N VAL A 254 4.34 18.17 -11.63
CA VAL A 254 4.25 18.34 -13.08
C VAL A 254 4.26 19.82 -13.46
N ASP A 255 3.49 20.64 -12.72
CA ASP A 255 3.40 22.08 -12.92
C ASP A 255 4.71 22.80 -12.59
N MET A 256 5.45 22.31 -11.59
CA MET A 256 6.82 22.76 -11.24
C MET A 256 7.90 22.29 -12.22
N GLY A 257 7.53 21.50 -13.22
CA GLY A 257 8.43 21.12 -14.30
C GLY A 257 9.17 19.80 -14.08
N ALA A 258 8.68 18.93 -13.19
CA ALA A 258 9.20 17.57 -13.03
C ALA A 258 9.32 16.84 -14.38
N SER A 259 10.38 16.04 -14.50
CA SER A 259 10.60 15.08 -15.60
C SER A 259 10.27 13.66 -15.16
N VAL A 260 10.42 13.38 -13.86
CA VAL A 260 10.15 12.09 -13.23
C VAL A 260 9.38 12.32 -11.93
N ILE A 261 8.32 11.54 -11.73
CA ILE A 261 7.71 11.30 -10.42
C ILE A 261 8.31 10.01 -9.89
N GLN A 262 9.02 10.10 -8.76
CA GLN A 262 9.58 8.98 -8.01
C GLN A 262 8.66 8.70 -6.83
N SER A 263 8.03 7.53 -6.82
CA SER A 263 7.03 7.17 -5.81
C SER A 263 7.36 5.80 -5.21
N ALA A 264 8.20 5.81 -4.18
CA ALA A 264 8.56 4.63 -3.39
C ALA A 264 7.51 4.36 -2.29
N LEU A 265 6.23 4.45 -2.66
CA LEU A 265 5.09 4.53 -1.74
C LEU A 265 4.05 3.46 -2.05
N GLY A 266 3.25 3.12 -1.04
CA GLY A 266 1.93 2.52 -1.17
C GLY A 266 0.84 3.52 -0.74
N THR A 267 -0.30 3.56 -1.44
CA THR A 267 -1.49 4.27 -0.99
C THR A 267 -2.53 3.28 -0.49
N ILE A 268 -3.28 3.67 0.54
CA ILE A 268 -4.35 2.81 1.10
C ILE A 268 -5.55 2.75 0.14
N THR A 269 -5.79 3.83 -0.61
CA THR A 269 -6.85 3.93 -1.62
C THR A 269 -6.29 4.30 -3.00
N MET A 270 -7.12 4.26 -4.03
CA MET A 270 -6.89 4.90 -5.33
C MET A 270 -8.10 5.77 -5.70
N THR A 271 -8.01 7.06 -5.38
CA THR A 271 -9.03 8.06 -5.72
C THR A 271 -9.03 8.41 -7.21
N ALA A 272 -10.16 8.89 -7.71
CA ALA A 272 -10.26 9.42 -9.07
C ALA A 272 -9.31 10.61 -9.32
N LEU A 273 -8.99 11.40 -8.28
CA LEU A 273 -7.98 12.46 -8.37
C LEU A 273 -6.57 11.89 -8.60
N ALA A 274 -6.18 10.87 -7.83
CA ALA A 274 -4.86 10.22 -7.93
C ALA A 274 -4.65 9.59 -9.32
N ASP A 275 -5.65 8.83 -9.79
CA ASP A 275 -5.63 8.23 -11.14
C ASP A 275 -5.49 9.31 -12.21
N ARG A 276 -6.32 10.38 -12.14
CA ARG A 276 -6.25 11.47 -13.10
C ARG A 276 -4.93 12.26 -13.02
N ALA A 277 -4.29 12.32 -11.86
CA ALA A 277 -3.01 12.99 -11.69
C ALA A 277 -1.86 12.22 -12.37
N VAL A 278 -1.85 10.89 -12.30
CA VAL A 278 -0.90 10.06 -13.06
C VAL A 278 -1.09 10.28 -14.56
N GLU A 279 -2.33 10.30 -15.04
CA GLU A 279 -2.63 10.61 -16.44
C GLU A 279 -2.20 12.04 -16.83
N TYR A 280 -2.34 13.02 -15.94
CA TYR A 280 -1.86 14.39 -16.16
C TYR A 280 -0.33 14.45 -16.29
N ALA A 281 0.39 13.68 -15.47
CA ALA A 281 1.84 13.53 -15.57
C ALA A 281 2.23 12.90 -16.91
N TYR A 282 1.58 11.79 -17.27
CA TYR A 282 1.77 11.14 -18.55
C TYR A 282 1.54 12.14 -19.68
N ASP A 283 0.40 12.83 -19.77
CA ASP A 283 0.00 13.85 -20.77
C ASP A 283 0.99 15.02 -20.94
N ASN A 284 1.82 15.27 -19.92
CA ASN A 284 2.84 16.31 -19.91
C ASN A 284 4.27 15.77 -20.10
N ASN A 285 4.40 14.51 -20.56
CA ASN A 285 5.67 13.82 -20.78
C ASN A 285 6.52 13.73 -19.50
N VAL A 286 5.88 13.44 -18.37
CA VAL A 286 6.53 13.15 -17.10
C VAL A 286 6.43 11.64 -16.86
N ALA A 287 7.54 10.98 -16.59
CA ALA A 287 7.55 9.55 -16.32
C ALA A 287 7.20 9.27 -14.85
N PHE A 288 6.39 8.24 -14.59
CA PHE A 288 5.99 7.85 -13.24
C PHE A 288 6.62 6.49 -12.89
N VAL A 289 7.55 6.49 -11.93
CA VAL A 289 8.22 5.28 -11.44
C VAL A 289 7.65 4.93 -10.08
N ALA A 290 7.15 3.70 -9.93
CA ALA A 290 6.38 3.30 -8.77
C ALA A 290 6.82 1.93 -8.22
N SER A 291 6.72 1.83 -6.90
CA SER A 291 7.11 0.67 -6.11
C SER A 291 6.19 -0.52 -6.35
N ALA A 292 6.77 -1.73 -6.36
CA ALA A 292 6.02 -2.96 -6.30
C ALA A 292 5.42 -3.27 -4.90
N ALA A 293 5.84 -2.58 -3.84
CA ALA A 293 5.58 -2.93 -2.44
C ALA A 293 6.25 -4.25 -2.01
N ASP A 294 6.15 -4.55 -0.71
CA ASP A 294 7.13 -5.33 0.02
C ASP A 294 6.59 -6.60 0.74
N GLU A 295 5.52 -7.20 0.21
CA GLU A 295 4.75 -8.27 0.85
C GLU A 295 5.00 -9.69 0.30
N LEU A 296 5.92 -9.86 -0.66
CA LEU A 296 6.14 -11.11 -1.41
C LEU A 296 4.86 -11.63 -2.10
N SER A 297 3.98 -10.72 -2.47
CA SER A 297 2.65 -11.03 -2.99
C SER A 297 2.54 -10.67 -4.48
N TYR A 298 1.47 -11.11 -5.12
CA TYR A 298 1.11 -10.69 -6.47
C TYR A 298 -0.05 -9.68 -6.51
N HIS A 299 -0.60 -9.32 -5.34
CA HIS A 299 -1.68 -8.35 -5.22
C HIS A 299 -1.29 -6.95 -5.73
N HIS A 300 -2.30 -6.15 -6.06
CA HIS A 300 -2.10 -4.87 -6.73
C HIS A 300 -1.82 -3.75 -5.73
N ASN A 301 -0.57 -3.29 -5.66
CA ASN A 301 -0.26 -2.12 -4.85
C ASN A 301 -0.51 -0.81 -5.61
N PHE A 302 -1.27 0.10 -5.01
CA PHE A 302 -1.46 1.46 -5.53
C PHE A 302 -0.43 2.42 -4.93
N PRO A 303 -0.04 3.49 -5.65
CA PRO A 303 -0.47 3.86 -7.00
C PRO A 303 0.22 3.08 -8.13
N GLY A 304 1.13 2.15 -7.81
CA GLY A 304 1.99 1.48 -8.78
C GLY A 304 1.27 0.62 -9.82
N SER A 305 0.12 0.04 -9.50
CA SER A 305 -0.70 -0.75 -10.43
C SER A 305 -1.61 0.10 -11.35
N GLY A 306 -1.57 1.44 -11.24
CA GLY A 306 -2.31 2.34 -12.13
C GLY A 306 -1.78 2.32 -13.58
N GLU A 307 -2.56 2.89 -14.51
CA GLU A 307 -2.13 3.04 -15.90
C GLU A 307 -0.86 3.91 -16.02
N HIS A 308 -0.09 3.68 -17.08
CA HIS A 308 1.16 4.41 -17.40
C HIS A 308 2.25 4.43 -16.33
N SER A 309 2.15 3.61 -15.28
CA SER A 309 3.23 3.40 -14.33
C SER A 309 4.43 2.65 -14.94
N ILE A 310 5.60 2.90 -14.37
CA ILE A 310 6.81 2.08 -14.49
C ILE A 310 6.92 1.33 -13.16
N TYR A 311 6.21 0.21 -13.05
CA TYR A 311 6.17 -0.65 -11.86
C TYR A 311 7.46 -1.46 -11.76
N VAL A 312 8.20 -1.28 -10.66
CA VAL A 312 9.53 -1.87 -10.48
C VAL A 312 9.65 -2.68 -9.21
N HIS A 313 10.37 -3.80 -9.33
CA HIS A 313 10.70 -4.68 -8.23
C HIS A 313 12.22 -4.75 -8.04
N ALA A 314 12.66 -5.26 -6.88
CA ALA A 314 14.07 -5.42 -6.56
C ALA A 314 14.63 -6.82 -6.85
N ILE A 315 15.89 -6.86 -7.30
CA ILE A 315 16.74 -8.06 -7.34
C ILE A 315 18.02 -7.80 -6.54
N GLN A 316 18.64 -8.86 -6.03
CA GLN A 316 19.85 -8.77 -5.22
C GLN A 316 20.86 -9.87 -5.53
N TYR A 317 21.99 -9.85 -4.82
CA TYR A 317 22.95 -10.93 -4.83
C TYR A 317 22.50 -12.09 -3.91
N ASP A 318 22.96 -13.31 -4.17
CA ASP A 318 22.41 -14.54 -3.57
C ASP A 318 23.14 -15.08 -2.31
N ASN A 319 24.01 -14.29 -1.68
CA ASN A 319 24.84 -14.74 -0.56
C ASN A 319 25.04 -13.63 0.48
N ALA A 320 25.75 -13.88 1.59
CA ALA A 320 25.93 -12.91 2.67
C ALA A 320 26.70 -11.62 2.28
N SER A 321 27.35 -11.60 1.11
CA SER A 321 28.01 -10.42 0.56
C SER A 321 28.20 -10.58 -0.95
N ALA A 322 28.21 -9.47 -1.69
CA ALA A 322 28.51 -9.45 -3.12
C ALA A 322 29.76 -10.26 -3.53
N SER A 323 30.83 -10.19 -2.73
CA SER A 323 32.09 -10.92 -3.02
C SER A 323 32.02 -12.44 -2.91
N GLN A 324 30.97 -12.97 -2.26
CA GLN A 324 30.75 -14.40 -2.06
C GLN A 324 29.62 -14.95 -2.94
N SER A 325 28.97 -14.07 -3.70
CA SER A 325 27.79 -14.40 -4.48
C SER A 325 28.14 -15.10 -5.79
N THR A 326 27.21 -15.93 -6.23
CA THR A 326 27.25 -16.65 -7.51
C THR A 326 26.37 -16.02 -8.57
N THR A 327 25.43 -15.15 -8.16
CA THR A 327 24.63 -14.31 -9.06
C THR A 327 24.27 -12.98 -8.40
N PHE A 328 23.93 -11.99 -9.24
CA PHE A 328 23.39 -10.68 -8.88
C PHE A 328 21.96 -10.48 -9.43
N LEU A 329 21.34 -11.56 -9.90
CA LEU A 329 20.00 -11.60 -10.49
C LEU A 329 19.00 -12.33 -9.58
N ASN A 330 19.33 -12.47 -8.30
CA ASN A 330 18.47 -13.20 -7.38
C ASN A 330 17.21 -12.39 -7.08
N TYR A 331 16.06 -13.05 -7.05
CA TYR A 331 14.82 -12.41 -6.63
C TYR A 331 14.96 -11.89 -5.19
N ASN A 332 14.48 -10.68 -4.91
CA ASN A 332 14.40 -10.20 -3.53
C ASN A 332 13.05 -10.59 -2.92
N ASN A 333 13.05 -11.43 -1.89
CA ASN A 333 11.81 -11.94 -1.30
C ASN A 333 10.96 -10.88 -0.60
N CYS A 334 11.45 -9.65 -0.45
CA CYS A 334 10.67 -8.58 0.13
C CYS A 334 10.02 -7.67 -0.92
N THR A 335 9.80 -8.11 -2.16
CA THR A 335 9.09 -7.30 -3.17
C THR A 335 7.95 -8.10 -3.78
N ASN A 336 6.86 -7.42 -4.14
CA ASN A 336 5.78 -8.02 -4.90
C ASN A 336 6.15 -8.17 -6.38
N HIS A 337 5.26 -8.84 -7.11
CA HIS A 337 5.38 -9.18 -8.51
C HIS A 337 3.99 -9.22 -9.17
N GLY A 338 3.88 -9.56 -10.45
CA GLY A 338 2.56 -9.62 -11.10
C GLY A 338 2.58 -9.34 -12.61
N MET A 339 1.42 -9.41 -13.25
CA MET A 339 1.28 -9.23 -14.71
C MET A 339 1.63 -7.80 -15.19
N GLN A 340 1.55 -6.82 -14.30
CA GLN A 340 1.86 -5.40 -14.51
C GLN A 340 3.35 -5.06 -14.35
N LEU A 341 4.17 -5.99 -13.85
CA LEU A 341 5.59 -5.75 -13.59
C LEU A 341 6.36 -5.39 -14.86
N LEU A 342 7.07 -4.25 -14.83
CA LEU A 342 7.83 -3.78 -15.98
C LEU A 342 9.30 -4.24 -15.92
N LEU A 343 9.99 -4.01 -14.81
CA LEU A 343 11.46 -4.18 -14.71
C LEU A 343 11.91 -4.64 -13.33
N SER A 344 13.02 -5.37 -13.31
CA SER A 344 13.86 -5.62 -12.15
C SER A 344 14.93 -4.56 -11.99
N THR A 345 15.20 -4.12 -10.77
CA THR A 345 16.30 -3.20 -10.48
C THR A 345 17.18 -3.75 -9.36
N PRO A 346 18.51 -3.79 -9.52
CA PRO A 346 19.42 -4.31 -8.51
C PRO A 346 19.51 -3.35 -7.31
N GLY A 347 19.42 -3.89 -6.11
CA GLY A 347 19.53 -3.14 -4.86
C GLY A 347 19.77 -4.05 -3.67
N THR A 348 20.03 -3.44 -2.50
CA THR A 348 20.14 -4.17 -1.22
C THR A 348 18.86 -4.14 -0.39
N GLY A 349 17.99 -3.18 -0.67
CA GLY A 349 16.65 -3.03 -0.15
C GLY A 349 15.60 -3.63 -1.08
N CYS A 350 14.35 -3.37 -0.70
CA CYS A 350 13.18 -3.87 -1.38
C CYS A 350 12.81 -2.94 -2.55
N SER A 351 11.54 -2.90 -2.91
CA SER A 351 11.07 -2.15 -4.08
C SER A 351 11.33 -0.64 -3.99
N SER A 352 11.41 -0.05 -2.78
CA SER A 352 11.75 1.36 -2.59
C SER A 352 13.11 1.76 -3.19
N GLU A 353 14.21 1.08 -2.81
CA GLU A 353 15.55 1.36 -3.38
C GLU A 353 15.54 1.18 -4.92
N ALA A 354 14.79 0.19 -5.42
CA ALA A 354 14.61 -0.03 -6.86
C ALA A 354 13.93 1.15 -7.57
N VAL A 355 12.99 1.84 -6.91
CA VAL A 355 12.33 3.05 -7.40
C VAL A 355 13.30 4.23 -7.47
N GLY A 356 14.09 4.48 -6.42
CA GLY A 356 15.12 5.53 -6.44
C GLY A 356 16.14 5.33 -7.57
N ILE A 357 16.69 4.13 -7.70
CA ILE A 357 17.66 3.79 -8.75
C ILE A 357 17.04 3.92 -10.15
N THR A 358 15.82 3.41 -10.35
CA THR A 358 15.13 3.52 -11.65
C THR A 358 14.80 4.96 -11.99
N SER A 359 14.38 5.76 -11.02
CA SER A 359 14.06 7.18 -11.22
C SER A 359 15.29 7.96 -11.66
N GLY A 360 16.45 7.70 -11.06
CA GLY A 360 17.71 8.28 -11.52
C GLY A 360 18.14 7.77 -12.91
N HIS A 361 17.89 6.49 -13.24
CA HIS A 361 18.10 5.98 -14.61
C HIS A 361 17.22 6.72 -15.62
N VAL A 362 15.92 6.88 -15.33
CA VAL A 362 15.02 7.69 -16.18
C VAL A 362 15.50 9.15 -16.27
N GLY A 363 16.03 9.70 -15.18
CA GLY A 363 16.68 11.02 -15.17
C GLY A 363 17.85 11.12 -16.15
N LEU A 364 18.73 10.11 -16.19
CA LEU A 364 19.81 10.02 -17.18
C LEU A 364 19.29 9.97 -18.62
N MET A 365 18.15 9.30 -18.86
CA MET A 365 17.54 9.21 -20.19
C MET A 365 17.04 10.59 -20.66
N TYR A 366 16.35 11.35 -19.80
CA TYR A 366 15.99 12.75 -20.11
C TYR A 366 17.22 13.63 -20.31
N GLY A 367 18.26 13.46 -19.48
CA GLY A 367 19.54 14.15 -19.65
C GLY A 367 20.22 13.83 -20.99
N ALA A 368 20.19 12.57 -21.42
CA ALA A 368 20.69 12.12 -22.72
C ALA A 368 19.90 12.74 -23.88
N ALA A 369 18.58 12.83 -23.75
CA ALA A 369 17.71 13.46 -24.75
C ALA A 369 18.01 14.96 -24.89
N LEU A 370 18.24 15.66 -23.78
CA LEU A 370 18.69 17.06 -23.77
C LEU A 370 20.06 17.22 -24.42
N LYS A 371 21.01 16.33 -24.09
CA LYS A 371 22.36 16.31 -24.68
C LYS A 371 22.34 16.04 -26.18
N ALA A 372 21.47 15.15 -26.64
CA ALA A 372 21.27 14.85 -28.06
C ALA A 372 20.48 15.94 -28.80
N ASN A 373 19.88 16.89 -28.07
CA ASN A 373 19.03 17.96 -28.61
C ASN A 373 17.94 17.40 -29.54
N LEU A 374 17.20 16.40 -29.03
CA LEU A 374 16.14 15.72 -29.79
C LEU A 374 15.04 16.70 -30.21
N ASP A 375 14.65 16.63 -31.48
CA ASP A 375 13.51 17.32 -32.06
C ASP A 375 12.70 16.34 -32.93
N PRO A 376 11.47 15.94 -32.51
CA PRO A 376 10.78 16.37 -31.29
C PRO A 376 11.46 15.84 -30.00
N PRO A 377 11.23 16.48 -28.83
CA PRO A 377 11.67 15.98 -27.52
C PRO A 377 11.17 14.57 -27.22
N ILE A 378 11.81 13.88 -26.26
CA ILE A 378 11.39 12.54 -25.84
C ILE A 378 10.09 12.60 -25.03
N THR A 379 9.20 11.61 -25.17
CA THR A 379 7.97 11.48 -24.37
C THR A 379 8.13 10.45 -23.25
N ALA A 380 7.23 10.49 -22.25
CA ALA A 380 7.21 9.49 -21.18
C ALA A 380 6.94 8.06 -21.72
N GLU A 381 6.14 7.95 -22.78
CA GLU A 381 5.91 6.65 -23.44
C GLU A 381 7.16 6.16 -24.19
N GLU A 382 7.85 7.05 -24.92
CA GLU A 382 9.13 6.72 -25.56
C GLU A 382 10.17 6.25 -24.52
N ILE A 383 10.21 6.86 -23.32
CA ILE A 383 11.03 6.40 -22.19
C ILE A 383 10.66 4.97 -21.79
N LYS A 384 9.38 4.69 -21.52
CA LYS A 384 8.89 3.35 -21.13
C LYS A 384 9.25 2.30 -22.19
N GLN A 385 9.09 2.61 -23.47
CA GLN A 385 9.46 1.72 -24.58
C GLN A 385 10.98 1.46 -24.66
N ILE A 386 11.82 2.47 -24.40
CA ILE A 386 13.27 2.29 -24.36
C ILE A 386 13.68 1.42 -23.16
N LEU A 387 13.09 1.63 -21.99
CA LEU A 387 13.35 0.79 -20.82
C LEU A 387 13.08 -0.69 -21.13
N VAL A 388 11.93 -0.99 -21.73
CA VAL A 388 11.56 -2.35 -22.17
C VAL A 388 12.54 -2.90 -23.21
N ALA A 389 12.93 -2.08 -24.20
CA ALA A 389 13.80 -2.52 -25.29
C ALA A 389 15.28 -2.67 -24.90
N SER A 390 15.70 -2.05 -23.81
CA SER A 390 17.10 -2.00 -23.37
C SER A 390 17.41 -2.88 -22.16
N ALA A 391 16.40 -3.49 -21.53
CA ALA A 391 16.58 -4.35 -20.37
C ALA A 391 17.48 -5.57 -20.69
N ASP A 392 18.32 -5.93 -19.71
CA ASP A 392 19.03 -7.20 -19.70
C ASP A 392 18.06 -8.32 -19.29
N ASP A 393 17.73 -9.19 -20.23
CA ASP A 393 16.89 -10.38 -20.00
C ASP A 393 17.44 -11.24 -18.84
N ILE A 394 16.61 -11.47 -17.82
CA ILE A 394 16.97 -12.31 -16.67
C ILE A 394 16.57 -13.74 -16.97
N ASN A 395 17.56 -14.62 -17.02
CA ASN A 395 17.34 -16.04 -17.29
C ASN A 395 18.05 -16.89 -16.23
N VAL A 396 17.47 -16.87 -15.04
CA VAL A 396 17.83 -17.63 -13.83
C VAL A 396 16.92 -18.86 -13.73
N ASN A 397 17.52 -20.02 -13.41
CA ASN A 397 16.82 -21.29 -13.22
C ASN A 397 15.90 -21.72 -14.39
N PRO A 398 16.38 -21.75 -15.66
CA PRO A 398 15.52 -22.06 -16.82
C PRO A 398 14.97 -23.50 -16.84
N ASP A 399 15.73 -24.43 -16.26
CA ASP A 399 15.53 -25.89 -16.38
C ASP A 399 14.71 -26.50 -15.23
N ASP A 400 14.23 -25.69 -14.28
CA ASP A 400 13.27 -26.07 -13.22
C ASP A 400 13.78 -27.13 -12.21
N ASP A 401 15.10 -27.16 -11.95
CA ASP A 401 15.71 -28.15 -11.04
C ASP A 401 16.20 -27.59 -9.70
N ASP A 402 16.29 -26.27 -9.55
CA ASP A 402 16.57 -25.62 -8.25
C ASP A 402 15.27 -25.10 -7.59
N PRO A 403 14.72 -25.79 -6.59
CA PRO A 403 13.50 -25.36 -5.91
C PRO A 403 13.70 -24.10 -5.05
N ASP A 404 14.95 -23.72 -4.73
CA ASP A 404 15.25 -22.55 -3.90
C ASP A 404 15.25 -21.23 -4.73
N LYS A 405 14.90 -21.25 -6.01
CA LYS A 405 14.94 -20.09 -6.92
C LYS A 405 13.65 -19.91 -7.70
N PHE A 406 13.21 -18.66 -7.85
CA PHE A 406 12.15 -18.31 -8.80
C PHE A 406 12.62 -18.54 -10.25
N ARG A 407 11.72 -19.07 -11.07
CA ARG A 407 11.99 -19.39 -12.47
C ARG A 407 11.89 -18.14 -13.34
N SER A 408 12.79 -18.05 -14.32
CA SER A 408 12.72 -17.08 -15.43
C SER A 408 13.18 -17.72 -16.73
N GLY A 409 12.75 -17.15 -17.85
CA GLY A 409 13.13 -17.59 -19.19
C GLY A 409 13.25 -16.40 -20.14
N PRO A 410 13.58 -16.64 -21.43
CA PRO A 410 13.75 -15.51 -22.35
C PRO A 410 12.45 -14.72 -22.52
N GLY A 411 12.51 -13.41 -22.31
CA GLY A 411 11.41 -12.49 -22.57
C GLY A 411 10.87 -11.82 -21.31
N TRP A 412 9.54 -11.83 -21.16
CA TRP A 412 8.89 -11.26 -19.99
C TRP A 412 8.53 -12.38 -19.01
N ASP A 413 8.82 -12.20 -17.73
CA ASP A 413 8.54 -13.15 -16.66
C ASP A 413 7.66 -12.57 -15.56
N PHE A 414 6.84 -13.43 -14.94
CA PHE A 414 5.93 -13.03 -13.86
C PHE A 414 6.63 -12.40 -12.65
N HIS A 415 7.85 -12.84 -12.34
CA HIS A 415 8.65 -12.37 -11.20
C HIS A 415 9.73 -11.35 -11.57
N PHE A 416 10.08 -11.21 -12.86
CA PHE A 416 11.23 -10.39 -13.28
C PHE A 416 10.88 -9.33 -14.34
N GLY A 417 9.62 -9.23 -14.75
CA GLY A 417 9.20 -8.30 -15.78
C GLY A 417 9.96 -8.54 -17.08
N HIS A 418 10.41 -7.47 -17.75
CA HIS A 418 11.31 -7.56 -18.91
C HIS A 418 12.78 -7.82 -18.57
N GLY A 419 13.11 -8.02 -17.29
CA GLY A 419 14.46 -8.21 -16.79
C GLY A 419 15.06 -6.96 -16.16
N ARG A 420 16.39 -6.97 -16.02
CA ARG A 420 17.14 -5.94 -15.30
C ARG A 420 17.29 -4.68 -16.15
N ASN A 421 16.95 -3.52 -15.62
CA ASN A 421 17.16 -2.24 -16.32
C ASN A 421 18.65 -1.97 -16.64
N ASN A 422 18.93 -1.37 -17.82
CA ASN A 422 20.29 -1.09 -18.30
C ASN A 422 20.45 0.38 -18.77
N ALA A 423 21.09 1.19 -17.94
CA ALA A 423 21.28 2.63 -18.15
C ALA A 423 22.19 2.98 -19.32
N ARG A 424 23.20 2.15 -19.61
CA ARG A 424 24.07 2.41 -20.75
C ARG A 424 23.34 2.17 -22.07
N ALA A 425 22.64 1.04 -22.18
CA ALA A 425 21.92 0.68 -23.39
C ALA A 425 20.83 1.71 -23.72
N SER A 426 20.07 2.19 -22.73
CA SER A 426 19.05 3.22 -22.92
C SER A 426 19.64 4.56 -23.38
N VAL A 427 20.73 5.02 -22.76
CA VAL A 427 21.43 6.26 -23.16
C VAL A 427 22.01 6.16 -24.57
N ASP A 428 22.61 5.03 -24.93
CA ASP A 428 23.13 4.79 -26.29
C ASP A 428 22.00 4.81 -27.34
N MET A 429 20.84 4.21 -27.04
CA MET A 429 19.66 4.27 -27.92
C MET A 429 19.20 5.72 -28.16
N ILE A 430 19.11 6.52 -27.09
CA ILE A 430 18.64 7.92 -27.17
C ILE A 430 19.60 8.77 -27.98
N VAL A 431 20.90 8.74 -27.65
CA VAL A 431 21.92 9.54 -28.36
C VAL A 431 22.10 9.05 -29.81
N GLY A 432 21.89 7.76 -30.06
CA GLY A 432 21.90 7.17 -31.40
C GLY A 432 20.63 7.42 -32.22
N GLY A 433 19.56 7.98 -31.64
CA GLY A 433 18.27 8.20 -32.31
C GLY A 433 17.45 6.94 -32.54
N LEU A 434 17.76 5.84 -31.85
CA LEU A 434 17.06 4.54 -31.91
C LEU A 434 15.84 4.52 -30.95
N ILE A 435 14.92 5.47 -31.12
CA ILE A 435 13.79 5.69 -30.20
C ILE A 435 12.55 4.92 -30.69
N PRO A 436 12.08 3.85 -30.04
CA PRO A 436 10.91 3.10 -30.49
C PRO A 436 9.64 3.95 -30.66
N PRO A 437 8.68 3.53 -31.53
CA PRO A 437 7.38 4.20 -31.59
C PRO A 437 6.58 4.02 -30.28
N GLU A 438 5.69 4.97 -29.97
CA GLU A 438 4.79 4.83 -28.81
C GLU A 438 3.79 3.69 -29.02
N VAL A 439 3.64 2.81 -28.03
CA VAL A 439 2.66 1.72 -28.01
C VAL A 439 2.04 1.65 -26.63
N ASP A 440 0.72 1.81 -26.56
CA ASP A 440 -0.02 1.88 -25.32
C ASP A 440 -1.37 1.17 -25.47
N LEU A 441 -1.82 0.48 -24.43
CA LEU A 441 -3.07 -0.27 -24.36
C LEU A 441 -3.79 0.24 -23.13
N THR A 442 -4.98 0.80 -23.32
CA THR A 442 -5.75 1.48 -22.26
C THR A 442 -7.08 0.80 -21.97
N GLY A 443 -7.48 -0.18 -22.79
CA GLY A 443 -8.69 -0.96 -22.60
C GLY A 443 -8.56 -2.36 -23.20
N PRO A 444 -9.01 -3.43 -22.51
CA PRO A 444 -9.64 -3.45 -21.17
C PRO A 444 -8.74 -2.95 -20.03
N ARG A 445 -9.34 -2.74 -18.85
CA ARG A 445 -8.59 -2.34 -17.64
C ARG A 445 -7.70 -3.49 -17.17
N TRP A 446 -6.61 -3.15 -16.48
CA TRP A 446 -5.80 -4.19 -15.84
C TRP A 446 -6.68 -5.09 -14.97
N PHE A 447 -6.44 -6.40 -15.07
CA PHE A 447 -7.07 -7.44 -14.22
C PHE A 447 -8.59 -7.56 -14.32
N GLU A 448 -9.24 -6.83 -15.23
CA GLU A 448 -10.67 -6.93 -15.48
C GLU A 448 -11.08 -8.39 -15.75
N VAL A 449 -12.11 -8.86 -15.03
CA VAL A 449 -12.73 -10.17 -15.26
C VAL A 449 -13.69 -10.05 -16.43
N LEU A 450 -13.34 -10.67 -17.56
CA LEU A 450 -14.14 -10.64 -18.78
C LEU A 450 -15.08 -11.86 -18.79
N ASP A 451 -16.34 -11.64 -18.43
CA ASP A 451 -17.38 -12.66 -18.54
C ASP A 451 -17.70 -12.92 -20.03
N VAL A 452 -17.40 -14.12 -20.50
CA VAL A 452 -17.52 -14.48 -21.93
C VAL A 452 -18.98 -14.64 -22.36
N ALA A 453 -19.89 -14.96 -21.44
CA ALA A 453 -21.32 -15.07 -21.73
C ALA A 453 -22.00 -13.69 -21.80
N LYS A 454 -21.63 -12.76 -20.91
CA LYS A 454 -22.17 -11.40 -20.86
C LYS A 454 -21.50 -10.48 -21.90
N THR A 455 -20.19 -10.60 -22.09
CA THR A 455 -19.38 -9.74 -22.99
C THR A 455 -18.59 -10.57 -24.01
N PRO A 456 -19.25 -11.23 -24.98
CA PRO A 456 -18.59 -12.14 -25.93
C PRO A 456 -17.63 -11.44 -26.91
N THR A 457 -17.65 -10.11 -26.97
CA THR A 457 -16.72 -9.32 -27.79
C THR A 457 -16.26 -8.10 -27.01
N VAL A 458 -14.95 -7.92 -26.96
CA VAL A 458 -14.28 -6.85 -26.20
C VAL A 458 -13.61 -5.88 -27.14
N GLU A 459 -13.81 -4.58 -26.92
CA GLU A 459 -13.10 -3.54 -27.67
C GLU A 459 -11.70 -3.33 -27.08
N VAL A 460 -10.66 -3.63 -27.85
CA VAL A 460 -9.28 -3.33 -27.45
C VAL A 460 -8.95 -1.89 -27.86
N VAL A 461 -8.62 -1.07 -26.88
CA VAL A 461 -8.36 0.37 -27.02
C VAL A 461 -6.89 0.67 -26.71
N GLY A 462 -6.29 1.57 -27.49
CA GLY A 462 -4.89 1.92 -27.31
C GLY A 462 -4.38 2.99 -28.25
N ARG A 463 -3.05 3.09 -28.34
CA ARG A 463 -2.33 4.09 -29.14
C ARG A 463 -1.12 3.47 -29.83
N ILE A 464 -0.88 3.85 -31.08
CA ILE A 464 0.27 3.41 -31.89
C ILE A 464 0.87 4.63 -32.61
N ASN A 465 2.11 4.97 -32.28
CA ASN A 465 2.93 6.02 -32.92
C ASN A 465 2.20 7.38 -33.07
N LYS A 466 1.24 7.64 -32.20
CA LYS A 466 0.53 8.90 -32.11
C LYS A 466 1.07 9.63 -30.90
N ARG A 467 1.65 10.82 -31.09
CA ARG A 467 2.21 11.59 -29.97
C ARG A 467 1.13 12.40 -29.26
N ARG A 468 1.15 12.33 -27.94
CA ARG A 468 0.16 12.96 -27.04
C ARG A 468 0.39 14.46 -26.87
N ASP A 469 1.64 14.89 -27.01
CA ASP A 469 2.05 16.30 -26.99
C ASP A 469 1.74 17.08 -28.28
N GLY A 470 1.13 16.43 -29.27
CA GLY A 470 0.77 17.05 -30.55
C GLY A 470 1.94 17.32 -31.49
N LEU A 471 3.16 16.91 -31.13
CA LEU A 471 4.33 17.01 -32.02
C LEU A 471 4.29 15.94 -33.12
N ALA A 472 5.09 16.14 -34.16
CA ALA A 472 5.15 15.20 -35.28
C ALA A 472 5.76 13.87 -34.85
N SER A 473 5.17 12.75 -35.28
CA SER A 473 5.75 11.42 -35.07
C SER A 473 7.14 11.31 -35.72
N ARG A 474 8.05 10.56 -35.08
CA ARG A 474 9.39 10.27 -35.64
C ARG A 474 9.33 9.39 -36.90
N TYR A 475 8.25 8.63 -37.02
CA TYR A 475 8.03 7.65 -38.08
C TYR A 475 6.88 8.07 -38.99
N ALA A 476 7.08 7.90 -40.29
CA ALA A 476 6.03 8.13 -41.29
C ALA A 476 4.92 7.06 -41.18
N THR A 477 5.31 5.81 -40.95
CA THR A 477 4.42 4.67 -40.75
C THR A 477 5.05 3.66 -39.80
N VAL A 478 4.21 2.89 -39.13
CA VAL A 478 4.57 1.82 -38.21
C VAL A 478 3.73 0.60 -38.52
N ASP A 479 4.38 -0.55 -38.63
CA ASP A 479 3.71 -1.85 -38.77
C ASP A 479 3.42 -2.39 -37.37
N TRP A 480 2.24 -2.98 -37.16
CA TRP A 480 1.80 -3.45 -35.84
C TRP A 480 1.03 -4.76 -35.90
N VAL A 481 1.06 -5.49 -34.79
CA VAL A 481 0.31 -6.72 -34.55
C VAL A 481 -0.23 -6.70 -33.13
N LEU A 482 -1.54 -6.96 -32.99
CA LEU A 482 -2.25 -7.21 -31.74
C LEU A 482 -2.56 -8.70 -31.64
N GLU A 483 -2.20 -9.32 -30.52
CA GLU A 483 -2.30 -10.76 -30.31
C GLU A 483 -2.61 -11.09 -28.85
N TYR A 484 -3.17 -12.27 -28.59
CA TYR A 484 -3.41 -12.78 -27.23
C TYR A 484 -2.82 -14.18 -27.04
N ALA A 485 -2.56 -14.57 -25.80
CA ALA A 485 -2.18 -15.92 -25.41
C ALA A 485 -2.67 -16.22 -23.98
N MET A 486 -3.01 -17.49 -23.72
CA MET A 486 -3.44 -17.94 -22.39
C MET A 486 -2.28 -17.98 -21.39
N GLY A 487 -2.57 -17.63 -20.14
CA GLY A 487 -1.66 -17.60 -19.01
C GLY A 487 -1.21 -16.20 -18.60
N LYS A 488 -0.69 -16.09 -17.37
CA LYS A 488 -0.14 -14.87 -16.79
C LYS A 488 1.22 -14.42 -17.36
N ALA A 489 1.97 -15.35 -17.95
CA ALA A 489 3.30 -15.13 -18.55
C ALA A 489 3.55 -15.99 -19.81
N PRO A 490 2.77 -15.84 -20.90
CA PRO A 490 2.89 -16.69 -22.07
C PRO A 490 4.08 -16.33 -22.96
N ASN A 491 4.94 -17.31 -23.23
CA ASN A 491 6.09 -17.17 -24.15
C ASN A 491 5.82 -17.73 -25.56
N GLU A 492 4.77 -18.52 -25.72
CA GLU A 492 4.34 -19.11 -26.99
C GLU A 492 2.82 -19.15 -27.09
N GLY A 493 2.28 -19.66 -28.22
CA GLY A 493 0.84 -19.82 -28.40
C GLY A 493 0.07 -18.53 -28.74
N TRP A 494 0.76 -17.47 -29.16
CA TRP A 494 0.14 -16.20 -29.56
C TRP A 494 -0.79 -16.36 -30.77
N VAL A 495 -2.01 -15.84 -30.63
CA VAL A 495 -3.05 -15.80 -31.66
C VAL A 495 -3.27 -14.35 -32.07
N GLU A 496 -3.14 -14.07 -33.37
CA GLU A 496 -3.37 -12.73 -33.91
C GLU A 496 -4.87 -12.34 -33.81
N ILE A 497 -5.13 -11.19 -33.19
CA ILE A 497 -6.44 -10.53 -33.17
C ILE A 497 -6.55 -9.64 -34.40
N ALA A 498 -5.54 -8.79 -34.63
CA ALA A 498 -5.48 -7.87 -35.76
C ALA A 498 -4.04 -7.45 -36.06
N SER A 499 -3.79 -6.98 -37.29
CA SER A 499 -2.50 -6.41 -37.69
C SER A 499 -2.69 -5.34 -38.76
N GLY A 500 -1.69 -4.47 -38.93
CA GLY A 500 -1.75 -3.44 -39.96
C GLY A 500 -0.54 -2.52 -40.01
N THR A 501 -0.67 -1.47 -40.81
CA THR A 501 0.30 -0.37 -40.93
C THR A 501 -0.43 0.94 -40.70
N THR A 502 0.09 1.82 -39.86
CA THR A 502 -0.52 3.13 -39.56
C THR A 502 0.51 4.25 -39.53
N ALA A 503 0.09 5.48 -39.85
CA ALA A 503 0.87 6.70 -39.59
C ALA A 503 0.66 7.26 -38.17
N GLY A 504 -0.23 6.64 -37.40
CA GLY A 504 -0.67 7.05 -36.07
C GLY A 504 -2.09 6.57 -35.82
N LEU A 505 -2.34 5.85 -34.73
CA LEU A 505 -3.66 5.34 -34.34
C LEU A 505 -3.89 5.62 -32.85
N GLU A 506 -5.12 5.97 -32.49
CA GLU A 506 -5.56 6.19 -31.10
C GLU A 506 -7.06 5.87 -31.00
N GLY A 507 -7.46 5.25 -29.89
CA GLY A 507 -8.81 4.74 -29.68
C GLY A 507 -8.89 3.24 -30.00
N LYS A 508 -9.98 2.80 -30.61
CA LYS A 508 -10.20 1.40 -30.97
C LYS A 508 -9.10 0.85 -31.90
N ILE A 509 -8.41 -0.19 -31.44
CA ILE A 509 -7.45 -0.96 -32.24
C ILE A 509 -8.15 -2.11 -32.96
N ALA A 510 -8.94 -2.91 -32.23
CA ALA A 510 -9.67 -4.07 -32.75
C ALA A 510 -10.85 -4.46 -31.85
N ASP A 511 -11.78 -5.24 -32.41
CA ASP A 511 -12.75 -6.04 -31.65
C ASP A 511 -12.18 -7.44 -31.44
N TRP A 512 -12.10 -7.91 -30.19
CA TRP A 512 -11.64 -9.23 -29.82
C TRP A 512 -12.81 -10.15 -29.48
N ASP A 513 -13.00 -11.20 -30.28
CA ASP A 513 -14.05 -12.21 -30.08
C ASP A 513 -13.60 -13.28 -29.07
N LEU A 514 -14.12 -13.17 -27.84
CA LEU A 514 -13.78 -14.08 -26.74
C LEU A 514 -14.36 -15.49 -26.96
N THR A 515 -15.40 -15.63 -27.77
CA THR A 515 -16.04 -16.94 -28.04
C THR A 515 -15.15 -17.90 -28.84
N THR A 516 -14.02 -17.40 -29.34
CA THR A 516 -12.99 -18.20 -30.02
C THR A 516 -12.09 -18.98 -29.05
N ILE A 517 -12.17 -18.69 -27.76
CA ILE A 517 -11.37 -19.34 -26.71
C ILE A 517 -12.06 -20.65 -26.29
N ASP A 518 -11.41 -21.78 -26.56
CA ASP A 518 -11.91 -23.13 -26.23
C ASP A 518 -11.47 -23.54 -24.82
N ARG A 519 -12.14 -22.98 -23.80
CA ARG A 519 -11.90 -23.24 -22.37
C ARG A 519 -13.23 -23.39 -21.63
N ASP A 520 -13.24 -24.28 -20.64
CA ASP A 520 -14.39 -24.48 -19.75
C ASP A 520 -14.29 -23.49 -18.59
N LEU A 521 -15.02 -22.38 -18.69
CA LEU A 521 -14.98 -21.24 -17.75
C LEU A 521 -16.08 -21.31 -16.68
N THR A 522 -16.95 -22.32 -16.71
CA THR A 522 -18.07 -22.43 -15.74
C THR A 522 -17.68 -23.19 -14.47
N LYS A 523 -16.40 -23.49 -14.28
CA LYS A 523 -15.91 -24.29 -13.15
C LYS A 523 -15.17 -23.37 -12.18
N PRO A 524 -15.41 -23.53 -10.88
CA PRO A 524 -14.63 -22.81 -9.88
C PRO A 524 -13.14 -23.12 -10.01
N GLU A 525 -12.34 -22.08 -9.78
CA GLU A 525 -10.89 -22.10 -9.89
C GLU A 525 -10.25 -22.38 -8.54
N SER A 526 -9.12 -23.10 -8.54
CA SER A 526 -8.28 -23.27 -7.34
C SER A 526 -6.96 -22.49 -7.41
N ASP A 527 -6.66 -21.88 -8.56
CA ASP A 527 -5.54 -20.94 -8.78
C ASP A 527 -6.15 -19.69 -9.41
N PRO A 528 -6.00 -18.50 -8.79
CA PRO A 528 -6.62 -17.27 -9.28
C PRO A 528 -6.15 -16.84 -10.67
N HIS A 529 -5.07 -17.43 -11.20
CA HIS A 529 -4.58 -17.16 -12.54
C HIS A 529 -4.84 -18.31 -13.52
N GLU A 530 -5.64 -19.32 -13.17
CA GLU A 530 -5.91 -20.48 -14.02
C GLU A 530 -6.47 -20.05 -15.39
N HIS A 531 -7.37 -19.06 -15.42
CA HIS A 531 -7.95 -18.49 -16.64
C HIS A 531 -7.38 -17.12 -17.02
N ALA A 532 -6.18 -16.79 -16.54
CA ALA A 532 -5.49 -15.59 -16.97
C ALA A 532 -5.23 -15.60 -18.49
N VAL A 533 -5.33 -14.43 -19.12
CA VAL A 533 -5.04 -14.21 -20.53
C VAL A 533 -4.22 -12.94 -20.69
N THR A 534 -3.17 -13.00 -21.52
CA THR A 534 -2.34 -11.84 -21.84
C THR A 534 -2.65 -11.35 -23.25
N VAL A 535 -2.91 -10.06 -23.41
CA VAL A 535 -2.93 -9.37 -24.71
C VAL A 535 -1.66 -8.56 -24.88
N ARG A 536 -1.07 -8.60 -26.08
CA ARG A 536 0.14 -7.88 -26.45
C ARG A 536 -0.06 -7.11 -27.75
N LEU A 537 0.37 -5.86 -27.75
CA LEU A 537 0.52 -5.02 -28.94
C LEU A 537 2.00 -4.84 -29.24
N ARG A 538 2.44 -5.20 -30.45
CA ARG A 538 3.81 -4.96 -30.93
C ARG A 538 3.80 -4.02 -32.12
N ALA A 539 4.82 -3.18 -32.19
CA ALA A 539 4.99 -2.25 -33.28
C ALA A 539 6.46 -2.19 -33.75
N THR A 540 6.66 -2.08 -35.06
CA THR A 540 7.97 -2.02 -35.70
C THR A 540 8.02 -0.81 -36.63
N ALA A 541 9.09 -0.03 -36.52
CA ALA A 541 9.32 1.13 -37.38
C ALA A 541 10.74 1.14 -37.94
N THR A 542 10.93 1.89 -39.03
CA THR A 542 12.26 2.11 -39.63
C THR A 542 12.66 3.57 -39.46
N THR A 543 13.83 3.82 -38.87
CA THR A 543 14.40 5.15 -38.68
C THR A 543 14.76 5.80 -40.01
N ALA A 544 15.04 7.12 -39.99
CA ALA A 544 15.48 7.84 -41.19
C ALA A 544 16.78 7.27 -41.78
N ASP A 545 17.64 6.68 -40.95
CA ASP A 545 18.92 6.07 -41.34
C ASP A 545 18.78 4.60 -41.79
N GLY A 546 17.58 4.03 -41.70
CA GLY A 546 17.26 2.69 -42.17
C GLY A 546 17.36 1.60 -41.10
N ASP A 547 17.56 1.96 -39.84
CA ASP A 547 17.58 1.04 -38.70
C ASP A 547 16.15 0.65 -38.29
N THR A 548 16.00 -0.55 -37.73
CA THR A 548 14.70 -1.03 -37.23
C THR A 548 14.62 -0.82 -35.73
N VAL A 549 13.52 -0.22 -35.25
CA VAL A 549 13.17 -0.13 -33.84
C VAL A 549 11.86 -0.86 -33.57
N ASN A 550 11.74 -1.45 -32.38
CA ASN A 550 10.56 -2.20 -31.95
C ASN A 550 10.04 -1.67 -30.62
N ALA A 551 8.72 -1.65 -30.50
CA ALA A 551 7.99 -1.27 -29.30
C ALA A 551 6.98 -2.37 -28.94
N GLN A 552 6.62 -2.46 -27.67
CA GLN A 552 5.58 -3.37 -27.21
C GLN A 552 4.89 -2.86 -25.94
N HIS A 553 3.63 -3.23 -25.79
CA HIS A 553 2.92 -3.18 -24.52
C HIS A 553 2.10 -4.46 -24.36
N ARG A 554 1.99 -4.96 -23.12
CA ARG A 554 1.18 -6.13 -22.78
C ARG A 554 0.33 -5.83 -21.57
N LYS A 555 -0.87 -6.44 -21.51
CA LYS A 555 -1.78 -6.41 -20.36
C LYS A 555 -2.32 -7.80 -20.07
N GLY A 556 -2.56 -8.08 -18.79
CA GLY A 556 -3.17 -9.31 -18.30
C GLY A 556 -4.61 -9.08 -17.83
N PHE A 557 -5.47 -10.04 -18.12
CA PHE A 557 -6.90 -10.07 -17.75
C PHE A 557 -7.27 -11.47 -17.26
N LEU A 558 -8.46 -11.60 -16.68
CA LEU A 558 -9.03 -12.89 -16.29
C LEU A 558 -10.29 -13.16 -17.13
N LEU A 559 -10.55 -14.44 -17.43
CA LEU A 559 -11.76 -14.87 -18.14
C LEU A 559 -12.61 -15.69 -17.19
N ASP A 560 -13.92 -15.44 -17.20
CA ASP A 560 -14.85 -16.18 -16.35
C ASP A 560 -16.21 -16.40 -17.04
N GLN A 561 -17.05 -17.25 -16.46
CA GLN A 561 -18.45 -17.41 -16.80
C GLN A 561 -19.24 -17.87 -15.56
N ASP A 562 -19.70 -16.91 -14.77
CA ASP A 562 -20.49 -17.17 -13.56
C ASP A 562 -21.98 -16.90 -13.80
N GLU A 563 -22.80 -17.96 -13.79
CA GLU A 563 -24.25 -17.87 -13.98
C GLU A 563 -24.98 -17.27 -12.77
N THR A 564 -24.34 -17.21 -11.60
CA THR A 564 -24.90 -16.65 -10.35
C THR A 564 -24.60 -15.16 -10.17
N LEU A 565 -23.79 -14.56 -11.05
CA LEU A 565 -23.51 -13.13 -11.00
C LEU A 565 -24.80 -12.33 -11.30
N HIS A 566 -25.29 -11.61 -10.29
CA HIS A 566 -26.59 -10.91 -10.30
C HIS A 566 -26.74 -9.99 -11.53
N GLU A 567 -27.95 -9.91 -12.08
CA GLU A 567 -28.24 -8.99 -13.20
C GLU A 567 -27.98 -7.53 -12.79
N GLY A 568 -27.28 -6.76 -13.63
CA GLY A 568 -26.85 -5.39 -13.28
C GLY A 568 -25.42 -5.29 -12.73
N PHE A 569 -24.81 -6.43 -12.34
CA PHE A 569 -23.46 -6.51 -11.79
C PHE A 569 -22.48 -7.29 -12.71
N PRO A 570 -21.16 -7.04 -12.60
CA PRO A 570 -20.51 -6.07 -11.71
C PRO A 570 -20.62 -4.61 -12.20
N ILE A 571 -20.43 -3.67 -11.27
CA ILE A 571 -20.39 -2.23 -11.54
C ILE A 571 -18.94 -1.74 -11.37
N TYR A 572 -18.45 -0.96 -12.33
CA TYR A 572 -17.19 -0.23 -12.17
C TYR A 572 -17.47 1.16 -11.58
N LEU A 573 -16.92 1.43 -10.41
CA LEU A 573 -17.21 2.61 -9.58
C LEU A 573 -16.48 3.88 -10.06
N GLY A 574 -15.34 3.74 -10.74
CA GLY A 574 -14.51 4.88 -11.17
C GLY A 574 -13.39 5.25 -10.22
N SER A 575 -13.36 4.66 -9.02
CA SER A 575 -12.30 4.74 -8.02
C SER A 575 -12.22 3.42 -7.25
N SER A 576 -11.23 3.27 -6.36
CA SER A 576 -11.21 2.15 -5.43
C SER A 576 -12.39 2.18 -4.46
N ALA A 577 -12.74 1.01 -3.93
CA ALA A 577 -13.74 0.87 -2.88
C ALA A 577 -13.28 -0.11 -1.80
N GLU A 578 -12.59 0.47 -0.81
CA GLU A 578 -12.12 -0.21 0.40
C GLU A 578 -13.25 -0.52 1.40
N SER A 579 -14.31 0.29 1.40
CA SER A 579 -15.49 0.12 2.25
C SER A 579 -16.18 -1.20 1.95
N SER A 580 -16.49 -1.97 2.99
CA SER A 580 -17.41 -3.12 2.88
C SER A 580 -18.81 -2.66 2.46
N PRO A 581 -19.48 -3.37 1.54
CA PRO A 581 -20.90 -3.13 1.25
C PRO A 581 -21.79 -3.48 2.45
N VAL A 582 -22.85 -2.71 2.66
CA VAL A 582 -23.84 -2.91 3.75
C VAL A 582 -25.23 -3.01 3.15
N PHE A 583 -25.97 -4.06 3.50
CA PHE A 583 -27.37 -4.22 3.13
C PHE A 583 -28.29 -3.62 4.18
N ALA A 584 -29.21 -2.75 3.75
CA ALA A 584 -30.24 -2.17 4.60
C ALA A 584 -31.40 -1.64 3.74
N ASN A 585 -32.63 -1.75 4.23
CA ASN A 585 -33.82 -1.16 3.60
C ASN A 585 -33.85 0.35 3.85
N ILE A 586 -33.14 1.11 3.01
CA ILE A 586 -32.96 2.56 3.16
C ILE A 586 -34.26 3.25 2.81
N ASP A 587 -34.93 2.87 1.73
CA ASP A 587 -36.08 3.62 1.23
C ASP A 587 -37.39 3.40 2.03
N GLY A 588 -37.45 2.31 2.81
CA GLY A 588 -38.58 1.92 3.66
C GLY A 588 -39.88 1.62 2.90
N ALA A 589 -39.82 1.45 1.57
CA ALA A 589 -40.98 1.34 0.70
C ALA A 589 -41.55 -0.09 0.63
N ASP A 590 -40.68 -1.09 0.69
CA ASP A 590 -40.99 -2.52 0.71
C ASP A 590 -40.08 -3.26 1.72
N ASP A 591 -39.89 -4.58 1.56
CA ASP A 591 -39.04 -5.38 2.44
C ASP A 591 -37.67 -5.66 1.77
N ASP A 592 -37.42 -5.11 0.58
CA ASP A 592 -36.19 -5.31 -0.18
C ASP A 592 -35.06 -4.48 0.50
N GLU A 593 -33.83 -5.00 0.54
CA GLU A 593 -32.68 -4.28 1.09
C GLU A 593 -31.90 -3.58 -0.03
N GLU A 594 -31.53 -2.30 0.16
CA GLU A 594 -30.56 -1.64 -0.73
C GLU A 594 -29.12 -1.92 -0.30
N LEU A 595 -28.21 -1.79 -1.26
CA LEU A 595 -26.77 -1.95 -1.05
C LEU A 595 -26.08 -0.59 -0.91
N VAL A 596 -25.61 -0.26 0.29
CA VAL A 596 -24.88 0.96 0.61
C VAL A 596 -23.37 0.73 0.49
N LEU A 597 -22.66 1.65 -0.17
CA LEU A 597 -21.20 1.58 -0.35
C LEU A 597 -20.56 2.97 -0.34
N PHE A 598 -19.46 3.15 0.38
CA PHE A 598 -18.67 4.39 0.35
C PHE A 598 -17.37 4.22 -0.44
N ALA A 599 -17.28 4.85 -1.61
CA ALA A 599 -16.09 4.78 -2.47
C ALA A 599 -15.04 5.82 -2.10
N SER A 600 -13.79 5.57 -2.47
CA SER A 600 -12.65 6.43 -2.10
C SER A 600 -12.69 7.82 -2.75
N ASP A 601 -13.45 8.01 -3.83
CA ASP A 601 -13.68 9.30 -4.48
C ASP A 601 -14.65 10.22 -3.72
N GLY A 602 -15.10 9.82 -2.52
CA GLY A 602 -15.97 10.61 -1.68
C GLY A 602 -17.45 10.51 -2.06
N LEU A 603 -17.84 9.47 -2.81
CA LEU A 603 -19.23 9.19 -3.15
C LEU A 603 -19.80 8.05 -2.29
N ILE A 604 -20.93 8.32 -1.63
CA ILE A 604 -21.74 7.32 -0.94
C ILE A 604 -22.85 6.89 -1.91
N HIS A 605 -22.81 5.63 -2.29
CA HIS A 605 -23.72 4.99 -3.24
C HIS A 605 -24.79 4.19 -2.49
N VAL A 606 -25.98 4.13 -3.08
CA VAL A 606 -27.07 3.26 -2.62
C VAL A 606 -27.69 2.61 -3.84
N TYR A 607 -27.36 1.33 -4.07
CA TYR A 607 -27.80 0.59 -5.24
C TYR A 607 -29.05 -0.24 -4.94
N GLN A 608 -29.98 -0.23 -5.89
CA GLN A 608 -31.12 -1.14 -5.96
C GLN A 608 -30.71 -2.44 -6.69
N GLN A 609 -31.59 -3.44 -6.68
CA GLN A 609 -31.37 -4.75 -7.33
C GLN A 609 -30.92 -4.71 -8.79
N ASP A 610 -31.34 -3.73 -9.60
CA ASP A 610 -30.94 -3.64 -11.01
C ASP A 610 -29.58 -2.93 -11.24
N GLY A 611 -28.88 -2.60 -10.16
CA GLY A 611 -27.62 -1.85 -10.17
C GLY A 611 -27.81 -0.34 -10.36
N THR A 612 -29.04 0.19 -10.36
CA THR A 612 -29.28 1.63 -10.43
C THR A 612 -29.31 2.27 -9.05
N GLU A 613 -28.86 3.53 -8.98
CA GLU A 613 -28.85 4.32 -7.74
C GLU A 613 -30.26 4.65 -7.26
N LEU A 614 -30.47 4.55 -5.95
CA LEU A 614 -31.66 5.05 -5.26
C LEU A 614 -31.78 6.56 -5.45
N ALA A 615 -33.02 7.05 -5.52
CA ALA A 615 -33.27 8.48 -5.73
C ALA A 615 -32.70 9.33 -4.58
N GLY A 616 -31.74 10.21 -4.90
CA GLY A 616 -31.01 11.01 -3.91
C GLY A 616 -29.52 10.70 -3.90
N PHE A 617 -29.14 9.53 -4.43
CA PHE A 617 -27.77 9.02 -4.48
C PHE A 617 -27.17 9.05 -5.90
N PRO A 618 -25.83 9.03 -6.02
CA PRO A 618 -24.86 9.06 -4.92
C PRO A 618 -24.80 10.40 -4.19
N PHE A 619 -24.59 10.36 -2.88
CA PHE A 619 -24.29 11.54 -2.07
C PHE A 619 -22.79 11.84 -2.16
N ALA A 620 -22.44 13.08 -2.43
CA ALA A 620 -21.05 13.49 -2.55
C ALA A 620 -20.60 14.28 -1.31
N VAL A 621 -19.62 13.78 -0.57
CA VAL A 621 -19.03 14.49 0.58
C VAL A 621 -18.26 15.73 0.13
N ASP A 622 -17.87 16.60 1.07
CA ASP A 622 -17.20 17.85 0.72
C ASP A 622 -15.87 17.64 -0.02
N LEU A 623 -15.47 18.67 -0.78
CA LEU A 623 -14.11 18.77 -1.32
C LEU A 623 -13.08 18.82 -0.19
N ARG A 624 -11.85 18.38 -0.48
CA ARG A 624 -10.72 18.66 0.43
C ARG A 624 -10.53 20.16 0.59
N LYS A 625 -10.04 20.56 1.77
CA LYS A 625 -9.91 21.97 2.14
C LYS A 625 -9.09 22.76 1.11
N SER A 626 -7.96 22.22 0.67
CA SER A 626 -7.10 22.83 -0.36
C SER A 626 -7.81 23.10 -1.69
N LEU A 627 -8.90 22.38 -2.00
CA LEU A 627 -9.64 22.49 -3.26
C LEU A 627 -10.95 23.28 -3.13
N LYS A 628 -11.26 23.81 -1.95
CA LYS A 628 -12.41 24.70 -1.73
C LYS A 628 -12.03 26.13 -2.11
N ALA A 629 -12.72 26.71 -3.10
CA ALA A 629 -12.51 28.10 -3.53
C ALA A 629 -12.79 29.16 -2.46
N THR A 630 -13.39 28.77 -1.33
CA THR A 630 -13.64 29.64 -0.17
C THR A 630 -12.46 29.73 0.80
N GLU A 631 -11.48 28.82 0.69
CA GLU A 631 -10.30 28.81 1.54
C GLU A 631 -9.27 29.82 1.02
N ASP A 632 -8.66 30.59 1.91
CA ASP A 632 -7.71 31.65 1.51
C ASP A 632 -6.45 31.06 0.83
N ASN A 633 -5.99 29.89 1.27
CA ASN A 633 -4.81 29.19 0.76
C ASN A 633 -5.19 27.97 -0.12
N ASN A 634 -6.20 28.13 -0.97
CA ASN A 634 -6.60 27.07 -1.90
C ASN A 634 -5.62 26.95 -3.08
N VAL A 635 -5.49 25.75 -3.63
CA VAL A 635 -4.54 25.43 -4.71
C VAL A 635 -5.15 25.55 -6.11
N LEU A 636 -6.36 26.11 -6.25
CA LEU A 636 -7.04 26.25 -7.56
C LEU A 636 -6.32 27.22 -8.52
N GLY A 637 -5.34 27.97 -8.01
CA GLY A 637 -4.38 28.76 -8.79
C GLY A 637 -3.41 27.91 -9.61
N ALA A 638 -3.22 26.64 -9.26
CA ALA A 638 -2.31 25.73 -9.96
C ALA A 638 -2.74 25.48 -11.41
N CYS A 639 -1.75 25.28 -12.28
CA CYS A 639 -1.95 25.11 -13.70
C CYS A 639 -2.75 23.84 -14.04
N ALA A 640 -2.67 22.81 -13.22
CA ALA A 640 -3.46 21.59 -13.34
C ALA A 640 -4.97 21.86 -13.31
N PHE A 641 -5.43 22.79 -12.48
CA PHE A 641 -6.87 23.10 -12.30
C PHE A 641 -7.39 24.23 -13.21
N ARG A 642 -6.49 24.90 -13.94
CA ARG A 642 -6.82 26.09 -14.73
C ARG A 642 -7.08 25.79 -16.20
N GLN A 643 -8.21 26.29 -16.69
CA GLN A 643 -8.51 26.35 -18.12
C GLN A 643 -7.65 27.38 -18.86
N ASP A 644 -7.41 28.55 -18.26
CA ASP A 644 -6.48 29.53 -18.82
C ASP A 644 -5.05 29.19 -18.40
N LYS A 645 -4.31 28.59 -19.35
CA LYS A 645 -2.91 28.21 -19.19
C LYS A 645 -1.95 29.20 -19.83
N THR A 646 -2.28 30.50 -19.99
CA THR A 646 -1.43 31.45 -20.74
C THR A 646 -0.03 31.63 -20.13
N ASP A 647 0.05 31.71 -18.82
CA ASP A 647 1.25 31.85 -17.97
C ASP A 647 1.87 30.52 -17.53
N CYS A 648 1.12 29.42 -17.58
CA CYS A 648 1.59 28.09 -17.17
C CYS A 648 2.76 27.54 -18.00
N ALA A 649 3.73 26.87 -17.36
CA ALA A 649 4.78 26.15 -18.08
C ALA A 649 4.20 24.96 -18.87
N ARG A 650 3.29 24.22 -18.25
CA ARG A 650 2.56 23.09 -18.84
C ARG A 650 1.26 23.56 -19.48
N LYS A 651 1.00 23.13 -20.71
CA LYS A 651 -0.17 23.58 -21.51
C LYS A 651 -1.21 22.49 -21.75
N ASN A 652 -0.91 21.23 -21.45
CA ASN A 652 -1.79 20.10 -21.73
C ASN A 652 -2.68 19.76 -20.55
N GLY A 653 -3.90 19.28 -20.84
CA GLY A 653 -4.86 18.76 -19.85
C GLY A 653 -5.43 19.81 -18.89
N VAL A 654 -6.54 19.49 -18.24
CA VAL A 654 -7.02 20.14 -17.00
C VAL A 654 -7.57 19.03 -16.13
N VAL A 655 -7.32 19.09 -14.83
CA VAL A 655 -7.88 18.18 -13.83
C VAL A 655 -9.07 18.86 -13.18
N ASP A 656 -10.18 18.14 -13.05
CA ASP A 656 -11.35 18.66 -12.37
C ASP A 656 -11.12 18.61 -10.86
N ALA A 657 -11.10 19.77 -10.21
CA ALA A 657 -10.95 19.87 -8.76
C ALA A 657 -12.08 19.17 -8.00
N ALA A 658 -13.23 18.92 -8.65
CA ALA A 658 -14.34 18.16 -8.07
C ALA A 658 -14.02 16.68 -7.79
N LEU A 659 -12.91 16.15 -8.34
CA LEU A 659 -12.42 14.80 -8.07
C LEU A 659 -11.72 14.68 -6.70
N GLY A 660 -11.22 15.79 -6.14
CA GLY A 660 -10.53 15.80 -4.86
C GLY A 660 -11.48 15.99 -3.68
N ARG A 661 -12.37 15.03 -3.48
CA ARG A 661 -13.24 14.95 -2.30
C ARG A 661 -12.52 14.28 -1.14
N GLN A 662 -13.08 14.47 0.06
CA GLN A 662 -12.63 13.73 1.23
C GLN A 662 -12.83 12.23 1.00
N ALA A 663 -11.80 11.43 1.25
CA ALA A 663 -11.81 10.02 0.87
C ALA A 663 -12.61 9.16 1.85
N GLY A 664 -13.44 8.26 1.31
CA GLY A 664 -14.00 7.13 2.04
C GLY A 664 -13.01 5.97 2.11
N MET A 665 -13.07 5.18 3.18
CA MET A 665 -12.17 4.06 3.36
C MET A 665 -12.79 2.89 4.11
N MET A 666 -13.24 3.10 5.35
CA MET A 666 -13.92 2.05 6.11
C MET A 666 -15.44 2.09 5.90
N PRO A 667 -16.14 0.99 6.24
CA PRO A 667 -17.59 0.88 6.07
C PRO A 667 -18.38 2.04 6.65
N VAL A 668 -19.56 2.26 6.08
CA VAL A 668 -20.58 3.11 6.72
C VAL A 668 -21.21 2.35 7.89
N ALA A 669 -21.87 3.07 8.79
CA ALA A 669 -22.87 2.49 9.68
C ALA A 669 -24.27 2.95 9.24
N VAL A 670 -25.27 2.09 9.37
CA VAL A 670 -26.65 2.37 8.99
C VAL A 670 -27.57 2.07 10.17
N GLY A 671 -28.37 3.04 10.62
CA GLY A 671 -29.28 2.84 11.75
C GLY A 671 -30.31 3.96 11.89
N ASP A 672 -31.40 3.69 12.60
CA ASP A 672 -32.42 4.68 12.98
C ASP A 672 -31.93 5.45 14.22
N LEU A 673 -31.35 6.64 14.00
CA LEU A 673 -30.64 7.36 15.05
C LEU A 673 -31.55 7.92 16.14
N GLU A 674 -32.84 8.14 15.84
CA GLU A 674 -33.82 8.75 16.75
C GLU A 674 -35.04 7.90 17.09
N GLY A 675 -35.14 6.70 16.53
CA GLY A 675 -36.27 5.80 16.74
C GLY A 675 -37.53 6.22 15.99
N ASP A 676 -37.42 6.89 14.84
CA ASP A 676 -38.56 7.35 14.05
C ASP A 676 -38.99 6.39 12.93
N GLY A 677 -38.17 5.39 12.64
CA GLY A 677 -38.40 4.31 11.69
C GLY A 677 -37.72 4.49 10.34
N ASP A 678 -37.12 5.66 10.06
CA ASP A 678 -36.32 5.88 8.86
C ASP A 678 -34.83 5.59 9.18
N LEU A 679 -34.10 4.94 8.27
CA LEU A 679 -32.70 4.60 8.47
C LEU A 679 -31.76 5.68 7.93
N GLU A 680 -30.65 5.90 8.63
CA GLU A 680 -29.64 6.88 8.23
C GLU A 680 -28.26 6.29 8.07
N ILE A 681 -27.53 6.86 7.11
CA ILE A 681 -26.18 6.42 6.74
C ILE A 681 -25.18 7.35 7.40
N VAL A 682 -24.27 6.78 8.20
CA VAL A 682 -23.19 7.48 8.89
C VAL A 682 -21.86 7.09 8.28
N ALA A 683 -21.10 8.08 7.81
CA ALA A 683 -19.81 7.86 7.13
C ALA A 683 -18.71 8.72 7.75
N SER A 684 -17.53 8.15 7.98
CA SER A 684 -16.32 8.89 8.37
C SER A 684 -15.33 8.96 7.20
N THR A 685 -14.58 10.06 7.11
CA THR A 685 -13.59 10.27 6.05
C THR A 685 -12.17 10.23 6.58
N TRP A 686 -11.23 9.85 5.71
CA TRP A 686 -9.79 9.96 5.98
C TRP A 686 -9.40 11.38 6.44
N ASP A 687 -10.03 12.42 5.87
CA ASP A 687 -9.79 13.84 6.21
C ASP A 687 -10.32 14.30 7.58
N GLY A 688 -10.92 13.41 8.38
CA GLY A 688 -11.34 13.74 9.76
C GLY A 688 -12.74 14.33 9.89
N TRP A 689 -13.64 14.01 8.96
CA TRP A 689 -15.05 14.43 8.98
C TRP A 689 -15.98 13.24 9.14
N VAL A 690 -17.15 13.49 9.73
CA VAL A 690 -18.24 12.53 9.89
C VAL A 690 -19.51 13.14 9.32
N TYR A 691 -20.23 12.37 8.50
CA TYR A 691 -21.46 12.74 7.82
C TYR A 691 -22.61 11.87 8.28
N VAL A 692 -23.82 12.44 8.29
CA VAL A 692 -25.08 11.71 8.46
C VAL A 692 -26.01 12.08 7.32
N ILE A 693 -26.43 11.07 6.59
CA ILE A 693 -27.23 11.18 5.38
C ILE A 693 -28.57 10.50 5.65
N GLU A 694 -29.65 11.26 5.42
CA GLU A 694 -31.02 10.78 5.50
C GLU A 694 -31.31 9.77 4.40
N HIS A 695 -32.32 8.94 4.60
CA HIS A 695 -32.79 7.96 3.62
C HIS A 695 -33.11 8.53 2.22
N ASP A 696 -33.43 9.83 2.11
CA ASP A 696 -33.73 10.53 0.85
C ASP A 696 -32.49 11.14 0.16
N GLY A 697 -31.29 10.88 0.68
CA GLY A 697 -30.02 11.40 0.19
C GLY A 697 -29.73 12.84 0.61
N SER A 698 -30.54 13.45 1.48
CA SER A 698 -30.23 14.77 2.06
C SER A 698 -29.33 14.65 3.29
N MET A 699 -28.50 15.65 3.56
CA MET A 699 -27.64 15.66 4.75
C MET A 699 -28.44 16.11 5.99
N ARG A 700 -28.35 15.35 7.09
CA ARG A 700 -29.06 15.65 8.34
C ARG A 700 -28.69 17.03 8.87
N GLN A 701 -29.66 17.73 9.43
CA GLN A 701 -29.42 19.02 10.07
C GLN A 701 -28.48 18.87 11.27
N GLY A 702 -27.40 19.67 11.30
CA GLY A 702 -26.39 19.60 12.35
C GLY A 702 -25.09 18.93 11.87
N TRP A 703 -25.10 18.32 10.69
CA TRP A 703 -23.97 17.64 10.08
C TRP A 703 -23.39 18.43 8.89
N PRO A 704 -22.12 18.20 8.50
CA PRO A 704 -21.16 17.24 9.08
C PRO A 704 -20.52 17.74 10.38
N GLN A 705 -19.87 16.81 11.10
CA GLN A 705 -19.01 17.08 12.27
C GLN A 705 -17.56 16.70 11.96
N SER A 706 -16.62 17.16 12.78
CA SER A 706 -15.19 16.84 12.63
C SER A 706 -14.52 16.54 13.96
N LEU A 707 -13.36 15.91 13.88
CA LEU A 707 -12.41 15.84 14.98
C LEU A 707 -11.86 17.24 15.35
N ASP A 708 -11.12 17.31 16.45
CA ASP A 708 -10.40 18.53 16.88
C ASP A 708 -8.99 18.59 16.26
N PHE A 709 -8.84 19.18 15.07
CA PHE A 709 -7.57 19.16 14.30
C PHE A 709 -6.35 19.74 15.06
N ASP A 710 -6.56 20.60 16.05
CA ASP A 710 -5.47 21.11 16.90
C ASP A 710 -4.75 20.00 17.69
N LYS A 711 -5.41 18.85 17.87
CA LYS A 711 -4.86 17.70 18.61
C LYS A 711 -3.90 16.86 17.77
N SER A 712 -4.07 16.82 16.45
CA SER A 712 -3.20 16.09 15.54
C SER A 712 -1.93 16.85 15.13
N ALA A 713 -1.88 18.16 15.35
CA ALA A 713 -0.76 19.02 14.93
C ALA A 713 0.53 18.89 15.78
N GLN A 714 0.60 17.98 16.75
CA GLN A 714 1.71 17.88 17.72
C GLN A 714 2.61 16.66 17.44
N ARG A 715 3.25 16.64 16.28
CA ARG A 715 4.09 15.52 15.83
C ARG A 715 5.56 15.72 16.15
N ASP A 716 6.23 14.61 16.47
CA ASP A 716 7.69 14.51 16.51
C ASP A 716 8.11 13.05 16.39
N ALA A 717 9.42 12.77 16.43
CA ALA A 717 9.97 11.42 16.34
C ALA A 717 9.48 10.42 17.42
N ARG A 718 8.72 10.85 18.42
CA ARG A 718 8.09 10.02 19.46
C ARG A 718 6.56 10.20 19.52
N HIS A 719 5.96 11.02 18.68
CA HIS A 719 4.53 11.30 18.62
C HIS A 719 4.08 11.25 17.17
N ILE A 720 3.63 10.07 16.73
CA ILE A 720 3.27 9.76 15.35
C ILE A 720 1.74 9.64 15.26
N VAL A 721 1.05 10.76 15.43
CA VAL A 721 -0.42 10.85 15.42
C VAL A 721 -0.90 11.65 14.24
N ASP A 722 -2.07 11.33 13.67
CA ASP A 722 -2.61 11.99 12.47
C ASP A 722 -3.98 12.60 12.72
N GLY A 723 -4.36 13.56 11.87
CA GLY A 723 -5.77 13.90 11.72
C GLY A 723 -6.43 12.82 10.86
N GLY A 724 -7.64 12.41 11.20
CA GLY A 724 -8.45 11.56 10.35
C GLY A 724 -9.12 10.40 11.06
N PHE A 725 -9.97 9.72 10.31
CA PHE A 725 -10.59 8.48 10.73
C PHE A 725 -10.14 7.36 9.81
N PHE A 726 -9.38 6.41 10.38
CA PHE A 726 -9.24 5.10 9.77
C PHE A 726 -10.41 4.21 10.19
N ALA A 727 -10.81 4.23 11.46
CA ALA A 727 -11.90 3.40 11.98
C ALA A 727 -13.29 3.74 11.38
N SER A 728 -14.14 2.70 11.30
CA SER A 728 -15.55 2.84 10.94
C SER A 728 -16.35 3.54 12.06
N PRO A 729 -17.42 4.30 11.74
CA PRO A 729 -18.40 4.71 12.74
C PRO A 729 -19.13 3.49 13.35
N VAL A 730 -19.46 3.60 14.64
CA VAL A 730 -20.25 2.61 15.39
C VAL A 730 -21.48 3.29 15.98
N LEU A 731 -22.66 2.65 15.86
CA LEU A 731 -23.93 3.17 16.40
C LEU A 731 -24.36 2.39 17.64
N TYR A 732 -24.56 3.07 18.76
CA TYR A 732 -25.00 2.44 20.01
C TYR A 732 -25.70 3.45 20.93
N ASP A 733 -26.73 3.03 21.66
CA ASP A 733 -27.39 3.86 22.70
C ASP A 733 -26.51 3.88 23.96
N LEU A 734 -25.57 4.83 24.03
CA LEU A 734 -24.57 4.89 25.09
C LEU A 734 -25.13 5.47 26.38
N ASP A 735 -26.11 6.37 26.29
CA ASP A 735 -26.71 7.04 27.44
C ASP A 735 -28.04 6.41 27.92
N MET A 736 -28.48 5.35 27.23
CA MET A 736 -29.69 4.57 27.49
C MET A 736 -30.97 5.41 27.47
N GLN A 737 -31.05 6.37 26.56
CA GLN A 737 -32.23 7.23 26.34
C GLN A 737 -33.02 6.87 25.08
N GLY A 738 -32.60 5.85 24.34
CA GLY A 738 -33.33 5.25 23.22
C GLY A 738 -33.02 5.84 21.85
N GLY A 739 -32.08 6.77 21.73
CA GLY A 739 -31.48 7.19 20.45
C GLY A 739 -30.08 6.59 20.32
N LEU A 740 -29.58 6.46 19.10
CA LEU A 740 -28.23 5.95 18.87
C LEU A 740 -27.23 7.12 18.86
N GLU A 741 -26.14 6.97 19.62
CA GLU A 741 -24.97 7.81 19.51
C GLU A 741 -24.02 7.29 18.43
N ILE A 742 -23.31 8.22 17.81
CA ILE A 742 -22.29 7.96 16.79
C ILE A 742 -20.92 7.99 17.46
N VAL A 743 -20.24 6.85 17.49
CA VAL A 743 -18.91 6.65 18.10
C VAL A 743 -17.88 6.45 17.01
N VAL A 744 -16.80 7.22 17.05
CA VAL A 744 -15.69 7.08 16.07
C VAL A 744 -14.35 7.24 16.77
N ALA A 745 -13.43 6.30 16.56
CA ALA A 745 -12.05 6.41 17.03
C ALA A 745 -11.16 7.04 15.95
N ALA A 746 -10.28 7.97 16.35
CA ALA A 746 -9.50 8.76 15.42
C ALA A 746 -7.99 8.56 15.58
N MET A 747 -7.26 8.87 14.50
CA MET A 747 -5.81 8.76 14.46
C MET A 747 -5.08 9.78 15.35
N ASP A 748 -5.82 10.69 16.00
CA ASP A 748 -5.34 11.67 16.96
C ASP A 748 -5.33 11.15 18.42
N GLU A 749 -5.50 9.84 18.61
CA GLU A 749 -5.60 9.13 19.91
C GLU A 749 -6.90 9.35 20.67
N HIS A 750 -7.96 9.86 20.04
CA HIS A 750 -9.22 10.12 20.72
C HIS A 750 -10.38 9.28 20.20
N ILE A 751 -11.28 8.97 21.11
CA ILE A 751 -12.64 8.53 20.78
C ILE A 751 -13.56 9.74 20.84
N TYR A 752 -14.34 9.93 19.79
CA TYR A 752 -15.36 10.97 19.67
C TYR A 752 -16.75 10.35 19.74
N VAL A 753 -17.69 11.07 20.36
CA VAL A 753 -19.10 10.67 20.46
C VAL A 753 -20.01 11.86 20.22
N TRP A 754 -20.98 11.68 19.33
CA TRP A 754 -22.01 12.66 19.01
C TRP A 754 -23.40 12.05 19.14
N HIS A 755 -24.37 12.87 19.56
CA HIS A 755 -25.79 12.55 19.40
C HIS A 755 -26.22 12.77 17.94
N ALA A 756 -27.38 12.23 17.58
CA ALA A 756 -27.98 12.37 16.25
C ALA A 756 -28.07 13.84 15.76
N ASP A 757 -28.25 14.82 16.65
CA ASP A 757 -28.34 16.25 16.29
C ASP A 757 -26.98 16.93 16.03
N GLY A 758 -25.88 16.17 16.09
CA GLY A 758 -24.51 16.65 15.90
C GLY A 758 -23.89 17.29 17.16
N SER A 759 -24.59 17.32 18.29
CA SER A 759 -24.00 17.77 19.55
C SER A 759 -23.11 16.70 20.19
N ARG A 760 -21.99 17.12 20.80
CA ARG A 760 -21.06 16.19 21.48
C ARG A 760 -21.65 15.65 22.77
N MET A 761 -21.54 14.34 22.97
CA MET A 761 -21.87 13.69 24.24
C MET A 761 -20.72 13.90 25.23
N ALA A 762 -20.99 14.45 26.42
CA ALA A 762 -19.98 14.56 27.46
C ALA A 762 -19.68 13.18 28.07
N PRO A 763 -18.41 12.80 28.31
CA PRO A 763 -17.21 13.66 28.35
C PRO A 763 -16.37 13.73 27.06
N TYR A 764 -16.87 13.21 25.93
CA TYR A 764 -16.12 13.07 24.70
C TYR A 764 -15.80 14.40 23.99
N PRO A 765 -14.67 14.48 23.25
CA PRO A 765 -13.70 13.41 23.00
C PRO A 765 -12.79 13.07 24.18
N VAL A 766 -12.51 11.77 24.33
CA VAL A 766 -11.63 11.21 25.36
C VAL A 766 -10.36 10.67 24.71
N ARG A 767 -9.20 11.03 25.26
CA ARG A 767 -7.91 10.50 24.82
C ARG A 767 -7.71 9.09 25.38
N VAL A 768 -7.27 8.17 24.54
CA VAL A 768 -6.96 6.78 24.89
C VAL A 768 -5.47 6.55 24.63
N SER A 769 -4.67 6.43 25.68
CA SER A 769 -3.21 6.25 25.60
C SER A 769 -2.67 5.49 26.81
N GLY A 770 -1.58 4.77 26.63
CA GLY A 770 -0.94 3.93 27.66
C GLY A 770 -0.18 4.71 28.73
N GLY A 771 -0.07 6.04 28.61
CA GLY A 771 0.35 6.95 29.67
C GLY A 771 0.99 8.26 29.20
N ASP A 772 1.05 9.25 30.09
CA ASP A 772 1.73 10.54 29.84
C ASP A 772 3.23 10.45 30.22
N GLY A 773 4.15 10.38 29.24
CA GLY A 773 5.58 10.71 29.46
C GLY A 773 6.65 9.81 28.82
N ASP A 774 7.92 10.07 29.19
CA ASP A 774 9.20 9.56 28.64
C ASP A 774 9.42 8.03 28.68
N SER A 775 8.41 7.22 29.02
CA SER A 775 8.50 5.75 29.04
C SER A 775 7.97 5.04 27.81
N LEU A 776 7.38 5.77 26.86
CA LEU A 776 6.93 5.26 25.55
C LEU A 776 8.06 5.38 24.53
N ASP A 777 8.22 4.34 23.69
CA ASP A 777 9.10 4.42 22.51
C ASP A 777 8.43 5.33 21.45
N SER A 778 7.09 5.28 21.32
CA SER A 778 6.28 6.29 20.63
C SER A 778 4.79 6.26 21.00
N GLN A 779 4.15 7.43 21.00
CA GLN A 779 2.70 7.65 20.92
C GLN A 779 2.23 7.53 19.46
N ASP A 780 1.05 6.97 19.23
CA ASP A 780 0.60 6.57 17.89
C ASP A 780 -0.93 6.45 17.79
N ARG A 781 -1.42 6.30 16.57
CA ARG A 781 -2.83 6.40 16.15
C ARG A 781 -3.77 5.37 16.81
N ILE A 782 -5.07 5.62 16.68
CA ILE A 782 -6.09 4.58 16.79
C ILE A 782 -6.67 4.36 15.40
N ILE A 783 -6.47 3.16 14.86
CA ILE A 783 -7.02 2.75 13.55
C ILE A 783 -8.06 1.63 13.65
N ALA A 784 -8.10 0.92 14.78
CA ALA A 784 -9.07 -0.15 15.02
C ALA A 784 -10.47 0.42 15.24
N THR A 785 -11.47 -0.19 14.62
CA THR A 785 -12.89 0.12 14.89
C THR A 785 -13.24 -0.36 16.30
N PRO A 786 -13.82 0.49 17.16
CA PRO A 786 -14.21 0.08 18.50
C PRO A 786 -15.29 -1.00 18.50
N ALA A 787 -15.33 -1.82 19.55
CA ALA A 787 -16.47 -2.69 19.85
C ALA A 787 -17.25 -2.15 21.05
N ILE A 788 -18.57 -2.27 21.04
CA ILE A 788 -19.43 -1.68 22.07
C ILE A 788 -20.47 -2.70 22.58
N GLY A 789 -20.58 -2.82 23.90
CA GLY A 789 -21.51 -3.72 24.57
C GLY A 789 -21.45 -3.58 26.09
N ASP A 790 -22.38 -4.21 26.81
CA ASP A 790 -22.36 -4.33 28.28
C ASP A 790 -21.34 -5.42 28.67
N ILE A 791 -20.07 -5.05 28.68
CA ILE A 791 -18.94 -5.99 28.79
C ILE A 791 -18.88 -6.56 30.21
N ASP A 792 -19.17 -5.77 31.24
CA ASP A 792 -19.11 -6.23 32.63
C ASP A 792 -20.45 -6.68 33.24
N GLY A 793 -21.53 -6.61 32.45
CA GLY A 793 -22.86 -7.10 32.82
C GLY A 793 -23.57 -6.23 33.86
N ASP A 794 -23.16 -4.97 34.05
CA ASP A 794 -23.78 -4.03 34.99
C ASP A 794 -25.03 -3.34 34.43
N GLY A 795 -25.32 -3.52 33.14
CA GLY A 795 -26.42 -2.92 32.42
C GLY A 795 -26.09 -1.58 31.77
N LYS A 796 -24.80 -1.25 31.63
CA LYS A 796 -24.30 -0.08 30.90
C LYS A 796 -23.27 -0.52 29.87
N PRO A 797 -23.09 0.24 28.77
CA PRO A 797 -22.12 -0.14 27.76
C PRO A 797 -20.70 0.34 28.09
N GLU A 798 -19.74 -0.46 27.66
CA GLU A 798 -18.32 -0.15 27.57
C GLU A 798 -17.86 -0.08 26.11
N ILE A 799 -16.76 0.63 25.88
CA ILE A 799 -16.10 0.77 24.58
C ILE A 799 -14.74 0.08 24.63
N ALA A 800 -14.56 -0.98 23.85
CA ALA A 800 -13.28 -1.66 23.66
C ALA A 800 -12.56 -1.12 22.41
N THR A 801 -11.24 -0.87 22.49
CA THR A 801 -10.43 -0.42 21.34
C THR A 801 -8.94 -0.80 21.47
N GLY A 802 -8.26 -0.87 20.34
CA GLY A 802 -6.80 -1.06 20.24
C GLY A 802 -6.08 0.22 19.85
N SER A 803 -4.83 0.40 20.30
CA SER A 803 -3.97 1.52 19.86
C SER A 803 -2.76 1.03 19.09
N SER A 804 -2.23 1.88 18.21
CA SER A 804 -0.96 1.64 17.51
C SER A 804 0.28 1.87 18.40
N GLU A 805 0.09 2.26 19.66
CA GLU A 805 1.17 2.44 20.64
C GLU A 805 1.96 1.15 20.86
N VAL A 806 3.28 1.28 20.97
CA VAL A 806 4.18 0.16 21.26
C VAL A 806 5.19 0.47 22.36
N PHE A 807 5.58 -0.58 23.08
CA PHE A 807 6.45 -0.55 24.25
C PHE A 807 7.63 -1.51 24.07
N GLY A 808 8.80 -1.14 24.57
CA GLY A 808 10.01 -1.94 24.39
C GLY A 808 11.21 -1.50 25.22
N ALA A 809 12.27 -2.31 25.20
CA ALA A 809 13.57 -1.94 25.74
C ALA A 809 14.51 -1.62 24.57
N SER A 810 14.78 -0.32 24.33
CA SER A 810 15.81 0.21 23.42
C SER A 810 16.09 -0.69 22.19
N GLY A 811 15.18 -0.70 21.23
CA GLY A 811 15.37 -1.32 19.91
C GLY A 811 14.69 -2.68 19.69
N VAL A 812 13.75 -3.08 20.55
CA VAL A 812 12.84 -4.21 20.30
C VAL A 812 11.45 -3.83 20.84
N GLU A 813 10.59 -3.31 19.97
CA GLU A 813 9.18 -3.00 20.21
C GLU A 813 8.38 -4.31 20.07
N ASN A 814 7.87 -4.88 21.16
CA ASN A 814 7.14 -6.18 21.14
C ASN A 814 5.84 -6.18 21.97
N GLU A 815 5.50 -5.06 22.61
CA GLU A 815 4.32 -4.92 23.46
C GLU A 815 3.40 -3.86 22.82
N ALA A 816 2.14 -4.18 22.59
CA ALA A 816 1.08 -3.27 22.15
C ALA A 816 0.01 -3.14 23.24
N VAL A 817 -0.86 -2.14 23.17
CA VAL A 817 -1.86 -1.91 24.23
C VAL A 817 -3.28 -1.74 23.68
N ALA A 818 -4.22 -2.39 24.40
CA ALA A 818 -5.66 -2.28 24.20
C ALA A 818 -6.36 -1.77 25.46
N PHE A 819 -7.53 -1.18 25.27
CA PHE A 819 -8.29 -0.44 26.28
C PHE A 819 -9.75 -0.88 26.29
N VAL A 820 -10.36 -0.81 27.46
CA VAL A 820 -11.82 -0.80 27.65
C VAL A 820 -12.16 0.42 28.48
N LEU A 821 -13.19 1.15 28.07
CA LEU A 821 -13.62 2.41 28.66
C LEU A 821 -15.07 2.29 29.11
N GLU A 822 -15.36 2.81 30.29
CA GLU A 822 -16.71 3.03 30.79
C GLU A 822 -17.39 4.12 29.93
N ALA A 823 -18.42 3.80 29.13
CA ALA A 823 -18.92 4.78 28.15
C ALA A 823 -19.52 6.03 28.79
N GLU A 824 -20.21 5.90 29.93
CA GLU A 824 -20.80 7.04 30.65
C GLU A 824 -19.74 8.05 31.14
N THR A 825 -18.55 7.57 31.51
CA THR A 825 -17.53 8.38 32.21
C THR A 825 -16.27 8.65 31.42
N GLY A 826 -16.03 7.89 30.34
CA GLY A 826 -14.78 7.93 29.59
C GLY A 826 -13.56 7.46 30.38
N GLU A 827 -13.73 6.92 31.59
CA GLU A 827 -12.63 6.39 32.39
C GLU A 827 -12.26 4.99 31.90
N ILE A 828 -10.97 4.65 31.93
CA ILE A 828 -10.51 3.29 31.62
C ILE A 828 -11.08 2.33 32.67
N ALA A 829 -11.77 1.29 32.20
CA ALA A 829 -12.44 0.29 33.02
C ALA A 829 -11.46 -0.47 33.92
N ALA A 830 -11.97 -1.00 35.04
CA ALA A 830 -11.14 -1.71 36.01
C ALA A 830 -10.51 -2.97 35.38
N GLY A 831 -9.19 -3.08 35.47
CA GLY A 831 -8.43 -4.18 34.85
C GLY A 831 -7.74 -3.78 33.55
N TRP A 832 -8.13 -2.66 32.95
CA TRP A 832 -7.54 -2.13 31.72
C TRP A 832 -6.57 -0.96 32.01
N PRO A 833 -5.64 -0.63 31.09
CA PRO A 833 -5.38 -1.29 29.81
C PRO A 833 -4.66 -2.64 29.93
N ARG A 834 -4.63 -3.42 28.84
CA ARG A 834 -3.91 -4.69 28.74
C ARG A 834 -2.85 -4.64 27.65
N SER A 835 -1.68 -5.18 27.97
CA SER A 835 -0.58 -5.33 27.02
C SER A 835 -0.68 -6.67 26.30
N LEU A 836 -0.55 -6.63 24.97
CA LEU A 836 -0.46 -7.77 24.09
C LEU A 836 0.98 -7.92 23.61
N PHE A 837 1.45 -9.16 23.52
CA PHE A 837 2.80 -9.48 23.04
C PHE A 837 2.72 -10.05 21.62
N GLY A 838 3.44 -9.44 20.68
CA GLY A 838 3.51 -9.85 19.29
C GLY A 838 4.77 -9.35 18.58
N LEU A 839 4.83 -9.52 17.27
CA LEU A 839 5.79 -8.84 16.40
C LEU A 839 5.28 -7.42 16.14
N THR A 840 5.36 -6.55 17.15
CA THR A 840 4.87 -5.16 17.08
C THR A 840 5.91 -4.23 16.44
N VAL A 841 6.51 -4.69 15.34
CA VAL A 841 7.63 -4.05 14.66
C VAL A 841 7.13 -3.14 13.55
N ASN A 842 7.81 -2.02 13.27
CA ASN A 842 7.51 -1.09 12.18
C ASN A 842 7.76 -1.72 10.78
N VAL A 843 6.98 -2.74 10.42
CA VAL A 843 7.07 -3.46 9.14
C VAL A 843 6.30 -2.71 8.06
N LEU A 844 5.10 -2.23 8.39
CA LEU A 844 4.29 -1.33 7.56
C LEU A 844 3.82 -0.18 8.46
N PRO A 845 4.45 1.01 8.41
CA PRO A 845 3.98 2.19 9.14
C PRO A 845 2.51 2.52 8.80
N VAL A 846 1.82 3.24 9.69
CA VAL A 846 0.36 3.49 9.68
C VAL A 846 -0.49 2.27 10.05
N VAL A 847 -0.28 1.11 9.43
CA VAL A 847 -1.24 -0.01 9.50
C VAL A 847 -0.72 -1.28 10.18
N GLY A 848 0.60 -1.43 10.25
CA GLY A 848 1.27 -2.64 10.71
C GLY A 848 1.93 -2.49 12.08
N ARG A 849 1.32 -1.72 12.99
CA ARG A 849 1.90 -1.42 14.31
C ARG A 849 0.84 -1.35 15.41
N GLY A 850 1.11 -2.01 16.54
CA GLY A 850 0.25 -2.03 17.72
C GLY A 850 -0.97 -2.95 17.58
N VAL A 851 -2.07 -2.65 18.27
CA VAL A 851 -3.34 -3.38 18.20
C VAL A 851 -4.22 -2.75 17.12
N VAL A 852 -4.13 -3.30 15.91
CA VAL A 852 -4.79 -2.77 14.71
C VAL A 852 -6.03 -3.56 14.30
N ALA A 853 -6.21 -4.75 14.85
CA ALA A 853 -7.42 -5.55 14.66
C ALA A 853 -8.57 -4.99 15.51
N ASN A 854 -9.77 -5.00 14.96
CA ASN A 854 -10.99 -4.65 15.69
C ASN A 854 -11.17 -5.61 16.88
N PRO A 855 -11.49 -5.11 18.09
CA PRO A 855 -11.96 -5.96 19.18
C PRO A 855 -13.26 -6.66 18.78
N LEU A 856 -13.49 -7.86 19.31
CA LEU A 856 -14.75 -8.60 19.13
C LEU A 856 -15.31 -8.96 20.49
N LEU A 857 -16.63 -8.84 20.68
CA LEU A 857 -17.33 -9.14 21.93
C LEU A 857 -18.29 -10.31 21.75
N ALA A 858 -18.34 -11.21 22.73
CA ALA A 858 -19.34 -12.29 22.82
C ALA A 858 -19.41 -12.82 24.27
N ASP A 859 -20.59 -13.27 24.74
CA ASP A 859 -20.71 -14.02 26.00
C ASP A 859 -20.37 -15.50 25.73
N LEU A 860 -19.11 -15.89 25.89
CA LEU A 860 -18.64 -17.22 25.46
C LEU A 860 -18.99 -18.31 26.46
N ASP A 861 -19.16 -17.98 27.75
CA ASP A 861 -19.50 -18.93 28.80
C ASP A 861 -20.92 -18.78 29.40
N PHE A 862 -21.72 -17.88 28.81
CA PHE A 862 -23.11 -17.60 29.13
C PHE A 862 -23.31 -17.13 30.58
N ASP A 863 -22.36 -16.36 31.12
CA ASP A 863 -22.41 -15.83 32.48
C ASP A 863 -23.01 -14.42 32.59
N GLY A 864 -23.30 -13.80 31.45
CA GLY A 864 -23.85 -12.45 31.32
C GLY A 864 -22.81 -11.34 31.32
N THR A 865 -21.53 -11.67 31.20
CA THR A 865 -20.44 -10.73 30.88
C THR A 865 -19.83 -11.09 29.52
N LEU A 866 -19.22 -10.12 28.85
CA LEU A 866 -18.66 -10.35 27.50
C LEU A 866 -17.16 -10.60 27.57
N GLU A 867 -16.72 -11.65 26.88
CA GLU A 867 -15.33 -11.88 26.55
C GLU A 867 -14.90 -11.05 25.33
N ILE A 868 -13.61 -10.69 25.30
CA ILE A 868 -13.03 -9.78 24.31
C ILE A 868 -11.88 -10.47 23.58
N SER A 869 -12.02 -10.63 22.26
CA SER A 869 -10.90 -11.00 21.38
C SER A 869 -10.12 -9.75 20.99
N LEU A 870 -8.80 -9.77 21.22
CA LEU A 870 -7.88 -8.68 20.86
C LEU A 870 -6.58 -9.26 20.32
N ASP A 871 -6.09 -8.68 19.22
CA ASP A 871 -4.91 -9.19 18.53
C ASP A 871 -3.99 -8.07 18.04
N THR A 872 -2.69 -8.38 18.02
CA THR A 872 -1.65 -7.59 17.34
C THR A 872 -0.96 -8.50 16.33
N ILE A 873 -0.02 -7.98 15.55
CA ILE A 873 0.67 -8.77 14.53
C ILE A 873 1.42 -9.93 15.20
N SER A 874 1.17 -11.13 14.67
CA SER A 874 1.71 -12.40 15.14
C SER A 874 1.29 -12.79 16.57
N THR A 875 0.09 -12.40 17.02
CA THR A 875 -0.52 -12.99 18.23
C THR A 875 -1.05 -14.39 17.99
N GLN A 876 -1.35 -15.07 19.11
CA GLN A 876 -1.84 -16.45 19.12
C GLN A 876 -3.37 -16.54 19.29
N GLY A 877 -4.13 -15.47 19.03
CA GLY A 877 -5.57 -15.41 19.30
C GLY A 877 -5.86 -15.41 20.79
N TRP A 878 -5.74 -14.25 21.44
CA TRP A 878 -6.00 -14.12 22.89
C TRP A 878 -7.40 -13.59 23.13
N ILE A 879 -8.10 -14.23 24.09
CA ILE A 879 -9.41 -13.81 24.56
C ILE A 879 -9.30 -13.45 26.04
N PHE A 880 -9.88 -12.32 26.42
CA PHE A 880 -9.85 -11.78 27.77
C PHE A 880 -11.27 -11.71 28.35
N ASN A 881 -11.39 -11.94 29.66
CA ASN A 881 -12.61 -11.64 30.41
C ASN A 881 -12.80 -10.12 30.52
N HIS A 882 -14.00 -9.70 30.92
CA HIS A 882 -14.34 -8.30 31.20
C HIS A 882 -13.32 -7.57 32.13
N ASP A 883 -12.78 -8.26 33.14
CA ASP A 883 -11.77 -7.74 34.09
C ASP A 883 -10.32 -7.72 33.53
N GLY A 884 -10.17 -8.04 32.26
CA GLY A 884 -8.92 -8.14 31.51
C GLY A 884 -8.07 -9.35 31.90
N SER A 885 -8.53 -10.26 32.76
CA SER A 885 -7.83 -11.53 32.96
C SER A 885 -7.95 -12.39 31.71
N LEU A 886 -6.93 -13.21 31.43
CA LEU A 886 -6.93 -14.06 30.24
C LEU A 886 -7.98 -15.16 30.37
N TYR A 887 -8.98 -15.17 29.49
CA TYR A 887 -9.95 -16.24 29.33
C TYR A 887 -9.30 -17.44 28.64
N ARG A 888 -8.76 -17.21 27.43
CA ARG A 888 -8.21 -18.29 26.59
C ARG A 888 -7.10 -17.85 25.65
N LYS A 889 -6.28 -18.83 25.26
CA LYS A 889 -5.34 -18.75 24.14
C LYS A 889 -5.71 -19.82 23.13
N MET A 890 -5.78 -19.45 21.86
CA MET A 890 -6.05 -20.41 20.80
C MET A 890 -4.83 -21.30 20.53
N ASN A 891 -5.10 -22.55 20.16
CA ASN A 891 -4.10 -23.49 19.70
C ASN A 891 -3.84 -23.26 18.22
N ASN A 892 -2.62 -22.83 17.91
CA ASN A 892 -2.22 -22.52 16.55
C ASN A 892 -1.29 -23.56 15.93
N GLN A 893 -1.07 -24.68 16.62
CA GLN A 893 -0.12 -25.72 16.21
C GLN A 893 -0.82 -27.00 15.75
N ASP A 894 -1.84 -27.42 16.48
CA ASP A 894 -2.54 -28.67 16.22
C ASP A 894 -3.73 -28.38 15.29
N PHE A 895 -3.47 -28.44 13.98
CA PHE A 895 -4.46 -28.21 12.94
C PHE A 895 -5.55 -29.29 12.95
N GLY A 896 -6.74 -28.90 12.50
CA GLY A 896 -7.86 -29.80 12.28
C GLY A 896 -7.52 -30.93 11.31
N ALA A 897 -8.18 -32.07 11.46
CA ALA A 897 -7.88 -33.27 10.67
C ALA A 897 -8.20 -33.11 9.17
N GLY A 898 -9.09 -32.18 8.82
CA GLY A 898 -9.48 -31.80 7.47
C GLY A 898 -8.75 -30.57 6.91
N SER A 899 -7.80 -29.97 7.66
CA SER A 899 -6.96 -28.88 7.16
C SER A 899 -6.21 -29.28 5.89
N ASN A 900 -6.12 -28.36 4.93
CA ASN A 900 -5.34 -28.52 3.71
C ASN A 900 -3.93 -27.89 3.81
N SER A 901 -3.54 -27.34 4.96
CA SER A 901 -2.19 -26.82 5.21
C SER A 901 -1.36 -27.74 6.11
N SER A 902 -0.04 -27.64 5.96
CA SER A 902 0.93 -28.19 6.91
C SER A 902 1.89 -27.14 7.48
N ASP A 903 1.74 -25.87 7.09
CA ASP A 903 2.59 -24.75 7.50
C ASP A 903 2.15 -24.24 8.88
N SER A 904 2.76 -24.81 9.92
CA SER A 904 2.39 -24.61 11.33
C SER A 904 3.55 -24.01 12.13
N PRO A 905 3.30 -23.13 13.11
CA PRO A 905 1.99 -22.65 13.55
C PRO A 905 1.38 -21.52 12.72
N ALA A 906 0.05 -21.39 12.80
CA ALA A 906 -0.70 -20.27 12.23
C ALA A 906 -0.59 -19.00 13.09
N TYR A 907 -0.37 -17.84 12.48
CA TYR A 907 -0.30 -16.55 13.17
C TYR A 907 -1.28 -15.54 12.60
N ILE A 908 -2.00 -14.84 13.48
CA ILE A 908 -2.84 -13.71 13.11
C ILE A 908 -1.94 -12.56 12.69
N LEU A 909 -2.29 -11.87 11.60
CA LEU A 909 -1.57 -10.71 11.09
C LEU A 909 -2.49 -9.48 11.13
N MET A 910 -2.49 -8.65 10.08
CA MET A 910 -3.25 -7.40 10.03
C MET A 910 -4.67 -7.66 9.50
N ASN A 911 -5.54 -8.31 10.27
CA ASN A 911 -6.93 -8.59 9.87
C ASN A 911 -7.91 -8.54 11.05
N ASN A 912 -9.19 -8.52 10.70
CA ASN A 912 -10.29 -8.57 11.66
C ASN A 912 -10.82 -10.02 11.76
N GLY A 913 -11.76 -10.26 12.66
CA GLY A 913 -12.36 -11.58 12.85
C GLY A 913 -13.85 -11.53 13.02
N ALA A 914 -14.42 -12.72 13.22
CA ALA A 914 -15.84 -12.91 13.50
C ALA A 914 -16.03 -14.01 14.54
N PHE A 915 -17.08 -13.86 15.34
CA PHE A 915 -17.62 -14.90 16.19
C PHE A 915 -18.85 -15.52 15.54
N GLY A 916 -19.08 -16.82 15.72
CA GLY A 916 -20.28 -17.48 15.23
C GLY A 916 -20.24 -18.99 15.46
N ASN A 917 -21.39 -19.64 15.50
CA ASN A 917 -21.49 -21.10 15.59
C ASN A 917 -21.40 -21.73 14.20
N ILE A 918 -20.23 -22.24 13.81
CA ILE A 918 -19.96 -22.70 12.44
C ILE A 918 -20.08 -24.21 12.31
N ASP A 919 -19.79 -24.95 13.39
CA ASP A 919 -19.77 -26.41 13.40
C ASP A 919 -21.11 -27.06 13.84
N ASN A 920 -22.04 -26.27 14.36
CA ASN A 920 -23.32 -26.74 14.94
C ASN A 920 -23.16 -27.75 16.10
N GLU A 921 -21.97 -27.85 16.71
CA GLU A 921 -21.72 -28.72 17.87
C GLU A 921 -22.05 -28.02 19.21
N GLY A 922 -22.38 -26.73 19.15
CA GLY A 922 -22.79 -25.87 20.27
C GLY A 922 -21.62 -25.09 20.85
N GLY A 923 -21.87 -23.84 21.26
CA GLY A 923 -20.83 -22.87 21.63
C GLY A 923 -20.60 -21.85 20.52
N ILE A 924 -19.68 -20.92 20.74
CA ILE A 924 -19.33 -19.85 19.79
C ILE A 924 -17.91 -20.10 19.28
N ASP A 925 -17.70 -20.10 17.97
CA ASP A 925 -16.38 -20.24 17.35
C ASP A 925 -15.77 -18.88 17.01
N LEU A 926 -14.45 -18.83 16.93
CA LEU A 926 -13.69 -17.67 16.46
C LEU A 926 -13.06 -17.96 15.11
N VAL A 927 -13.20 -17.05 14.15
CA VAL A 927 -12.52 -17.15 12.85
C VAL A 927 -11.73 -15.89 12.53
N LYS A 928 -10.49 -16.07 12.05
CA LYS A 928 -9.57 -14.99 11.64
C LYS A 928 -8.65 -15.42 10.49
N GLY A 929 -8.27 -14.46 9.65
CA GLY A 929 -7.18 -14.65 8.69
C GLY A 929 -5.86 -14.91 9.43
N THR A 930 -5.02 -15.81 8.91
CA THR A 930 -3.69 -16.09 9.47
C THR A 930 -2.70 -16.40 8.36
N ALA A 931 -1.44 -16.63 8.71
CA ALA A 931 -0.46 -17.23 7.81
C ALA A 931 0.35 -18.29 8.55
N GLY A 932 0.84 -19.29 7.82
CA GLY A 932 1.74 -20.30 8.34
C GLY A 932 3.14 -19.73 8.57
N PHE A 933 3.85 -20.26 9.57
CA PHE A 933 5.10 -19.66 10.06
C PHE A 933 6.25 -19.62 9.04
N ASP A 934 6.19 -20.40 7.97
CA ASP A 934 7.23 -20.40 6.93
C ASP A 934 7.35 -19.03 6.24
N PHE A 935 6.36 -18.12 6.34
CA PHE A 935 6.49 -16.74 5.88
C PHE A 935 7.74 -16.07 6.50
N ALA A 936 7.98 -16.26 7.79
CA ALA A 936 9.12 -15.65 8.49
C ALA A 936 10.46 -16.20 7.95
N LEU A 937 10.48 -17.44 7.48
CA LEU A 937 11.65 -18.06 6.84
C LEU A 937 11.84 -17.54 5.42
N ALA A 938 10.76 -17.33 4.66
CA ALA A 938 10.79 -16.74 3.33
C ALA A 938 11.40 -15.33 3.35
N PHE A 939 10.93 -14.45 4.23
CA PHE A 939 11.49 -13.10 4.39
C PHE A 939 12.92 -13.09 4.96
N ALA A 940 13.29 -14.07 5.79
CA ALA A 940 14.66 -14.21 6.31
C ALA A 940 15.64 -14.84 5.30
N GLY A 941 15.13 -15.42 4.20
CA GLY A 941 15.88 -16.25 3.26
C GLY A 941 16.87 -15.51 2.37
N GLY A 942 16.92 -14.17 2.39
CA GLY A 942 17.86 -13.37 1.60
C GLY A 942 17.75 -13.63 0.09
N GLY A 943 16.53 -13.85 -0.39
CA GLY A 943 16.21 -14.17 -1.79
C GLY A 943 16.25 -15.66 -2.16
N LYS A 944 16.35 -16.57 -1.18
CA LYS A 944 16.00 -17.98 -1.40
C LYS A 944 14.49 -18.11 -1.44
N ARG A 945 13.92 -18.67 -2.49
CA ARG A 945 12.48 -18.94 -2.56
C ARG A 945 12.05 -19.74 -1.32
N GLY A 946 11.07 -19.21 -0.60
CA GLY A 946 10.37 -19.89 0.47
C GLY A 946 8.89 -19.77 0.18
N ASP A 947 8.25 -20.90 -0.09
CA ASP A 947 6.80 -20.95 -0.20
C ASP A 947 6.24 -20.99 1.24
N PHE A 948 5.10 -20.33 1.46
CA PHE A 948 4.37 -20.35 2.72
C PHE A 948 2.88 -20.25 2.41
N ASP A 949 2.06 -20.70 3.35
CA ASP A 949 0.61 -20.72 3.16
C ASP A 949 -0.02 -19.49 3.83
N HIS A 950 -0.85 -18.77 3.07
CA HIS A 950 -1.83 -17.84 3.64
C HIS A 950 -3.04 -18.64 4.10
N HIS A 951 -3.69 -18.24 5.20
CA HIS A 951 -4.71 -19.05 5.85
C HIS A 951 -5.96 -18.26 6.20
N MET A 952 -7.09 -18.96 6.21
CA MET A 952 -8.19 -18.69 7.13
C MET A 952 -8.14 -19.72 8.26
N SER A 953 -8.27 -19.30 9.52
CA SER A 953 -8.27 -20.17 10.70
C SER A 953 -9.55 -20.05 11.49
N GLY A 954 -10.02 -21.17 12.06
CA GLY A 954 -11.20 -21.23 12.91
C GLY A 954 -10.91 -22.05 14.17
N TRP A 955 -11.43 -21.61 15.32
CA TRP A 955 -11.24 -22.24 16.61
C TRP A 955 -12.55 -22.35 17.39
N ASP A 956 -12.74 -23.50 18.02
CA ASP A 956 -13.70 -23.70 19.10
C ASP A 956 -13.20 -22.90 20.32
N THR A 957 -13.97 -21.93 20.78
CA THR A 957 -13.57 -21.06 21.91
C THR A 957 -13.73 -21.72 23.28
N ASP A 958 -14.47 -22.82 23.38
CA ASP A 958 -14.67 -23.61 24.59
C ASP A 958 -13.47 -24.53 24.90
N THR A 959 -12.79 -25.00 23.86
CA THR A 959 -11.62 -25.88 23.97
C THR A 959 -10.31 -25.21 23.56
N GLY A 960 -10.39 -24.14 22.77
CA GLY A 960 -9.26 -23.45 22.14
C GLY A 960 -8.61 -24.25 21.01
N LYS A 961 -9.25 -25.32 20.54
CA LYS A 961 -8.73 -26.15 19.44
C LYS A 961 -9.20 -25.61 18.10
N MET A 962 -8.41 -25.86 17.05
CA MET A 962 -8.87 -25.58 15.70
C MET A 962 -10.03 -26.50 15.30
N LEU A 963 -10.96 -25.95 14.53
CA LEU A 963 -12.07 -26.68 13.92
C LEU A 963 -11.58 -27.72 12.91
N GLU A 964 -12.40 -28.72 12.59
CA GLU A 964 -11.99 -29.89 11.79
C GLU A 964 -11.34 -29.50 10.45
N GLY A 965 -11.94 -28.57 9.71
CA GLY A 965 -11.46 -28.11 8.41
C GLY A 965 -10.30 -27.13 8.46
N PHE A 966 -9.97 -26.55 9.62
CA PHE A 966 -9.12 -25.36 9.71
C PHE A 966 -7.70 -25.64 10.22
N PRO A 967 -6.69 -24.85 9.76
CA PRO A 967 -6.80 -23.75 8.82
C PRO A 967 -7.05 -24.19 7.36
N ARG A 968 -7.60 -23.30 6.56
CA ARG A 968 -7.74 -23.42 5.11
C ARG A 968 -6.73 -22.52 4.41
N VAL A 969 -6.00 -23.07 3.45
CA VAL A 969 -5.14 -22.28 2.55
C VAL A 969 -6.02 -21.32 1.77
N HIS A 970 -5.66 -20.05 1.85
CA HIS A 970 -6.22 -18.93 1.11
C HIS A 970 -5.15 -18.46 0.09
N ASP A 971 -5.54 -17.75 -0.96
CA ASP A 971 -4.69 -17.47 -2.13
C ASP A 971 -3.68 -16.32 -1.94
N ASP A 972 -3.92 -15.40 -1.00
CA ASP A 972 -2.98 -14.31 -0.63
C ASP A 972 -3.35 -13.69 0.74
N TRP A 973 -2.82 -12.52 1.12
CA TRP A 973 -3.11 -11.81 2.37
C TRP A 973 -4.57 -11.34 2.53
N GLN A 974 -5.16 -11.47 3.73
CA GLN A 974 -6.52 -11.00 4.08
C GLN A 974 -6.53 -9.66 4.86
N PHE A 975 -5.78 -8.66 4.43
CA PHE A 975 -5.65 -7.42 5.23
C PHE A 975 -6.98 -6.69 5.46
N PHE A 976 -7.24 -6.29 6.71
CA PHE A 976 -8.42 -5.54 7.20
C PHE A 976 -9.81 -6.17 6.97
N ASN A 977 -9.89 -7.28 6.24
CA ASN A 977 -11.14 -8.01 6.03
C ASN A 977 -11.65 -8.60 7.36
N SER A 978 -12.97 -8.58 7.55
CA SER A 978 -13.69 -9.33 8.58
C SER A 978 -14.46 -10.47 7.88
N PRO A 979 -14.30 -11.74 8.28
CA PRO A 979 -15.07 -12.82 7.71
C PRO A 979 -16.58 -12.68 7.99
N THR A 980 -17.40 -13.13 7.05
CA THR A 980 -18.86 -13.21 7.20
C THR A 980 -19.26 -14.66 7.46
N ILE A 981 -20.22 -14.92 8.34
CA ILE A 981 -20.64 -16.27 8.73
C ILE A 981 -22.14 -16.45 8.48
N VAL A 982 -22.48 -17.23 7.45
CA VAL A 982 -23.85 -17.40 6.94
C VAL A 982 -24.01 -18.73 6.19
N ASP A 983 -25.18 -19.36 6.28
CA ASP A 983 -25.55 -20.54 5.47
C ASP A 983 -26.03 -20.09 4.07
N LEU A 984 -25.16 -20.28 3.06
CA LEU A 984 -25.35 -19.84 1.67
C LEU A 984 -25.98 -20.89 0.75
N ASP A 985 -26.17 -22.13 1.22
CA ASP A 985 -26.70 -23.23 0.38
C ASP A 985 -27.89 -23.99 1.02
N ASN A 986 -28.35 -23.54 2.18
CA ASN A 986 -29.38 -24.15 3.02
C ASN A 986 -29.09 -25.58 3.47
N ASP A 987 -27.83 -25.95 3.66
CA ASP A 987 -27.49 -27.23 4.25
C ASP A 987 -27.53 -27.23 5.80
N ALA A 988 -27.88 -26.07 6.38
CA ALA A 988 -27.93 -25.76 7.80
C ALA A 988 -26.56 -25.68 8.49
N ARG A 989 -25.46 -25.62 7.74
CA ARG A 989 -24.11 -25.29 8.22
C ARG A 989 -23.77 -23.90 7.68
N ALA A 990 -23.12 -23.08 8.50
CA ALA A 990 -22.70 -21.77 8.05
C ALA A 990 -21.36 -21.86 7.30
N GLU A 991 -21.22 -21.06 6.25
CA GLU A 991 -19.97 -20.80 5.55
C GLU A 991 -19.30 -19.53 6.10
N VAL A 992 -17.99 -19.60 6.20
CA VAL A 992 -17.10 -18.46 6.41
C VAL A 992 -16.74 -17.87 5.05
N VAL A 993 -17.28 -16.70 4.74
CA VAL A 993 -17.02 -15.96 3.50
C VAL A 993 -15.88 -14.97 3.69
N SER A 994 -14.84 -15.04 2.85
CA SER A 994 -13.68 -14.14 2.92
C SER A 994 -12.97 -13.99 1.57
N GLY A 995 -12.63 -12.74 1.23
CA GLY A 995 -11.72 -12.42 0.13
C GLY A 995 -10.24 -12.31 0.57
N SER A 996 -9.35 -12.06 -0.39
CA SER A 996 -7.93 -11.75 -0.16
C SER A 996 -7.31 -10.86 -1.25
N GLY A 997 -6.00 -10.61 -1.14
CA GLY A 997 -5.15 -10.07 -2.20
C GLY A 997 -5.06 -10.90 -3.48
N GLY A 998 -5.49 -12.17 -3.42
CA GLY A 998 -5.32 -13.11 -4.52
C GLY A 998 -6.49 -13.15 -5.50
N TYR A 999 -7.53 -12.34 -5.26
CA TYR A 999 -8.72 -12.09 -6.08
C TYR A 999 -9.91 -13.02 -5.84
N LEU A 1000 -9.72 -14.15 -5.15
CA LEU A 1000 -10.81 -15.09 -4.89
C LEU A 1000 -11.60 -14.74 -3.63
N VAL A 1001 -12.92 -14.95 -3.70
CA VAL A 1001 -13.82 -15.00 -2.55
C VAL A 1001 -14.14 -16.45 -2.26
N HIS A 1002 -13.75 -16.91 -1.07
CA HIS A 1002 -14.01 -18.27 -0.59
C HIS A 1002 -15.18 -18.29 0.38
N ALA A 1003 -15.84 -19.45 0.52
CA ALA A 1003 -16.96 -19.68 1.44
C ALA A 1003 -16.86 -21.08 2.08
N TRP A 1004 -16.09 -21.22 3.17
CA TRP A 1004 -15.83 -22.54 3.79
C TRP A 1004 -16.71 -22.81 5.00
N ASN A 1005 -17.34 -23.98 5.07
CA ASN A 1005 -17.95 -24.47 6.30
C ASN A 1005 -16.90 -25.01 7.31
N ALA A 1006 -17.35 -25.46 8.50
CA ALA A 1006 -16.48 -26.02 9.54
C ALA A 1006 -15.59 -27.20 9.10
N ASN A 1007 -15.98 -27.92 8.04
CA ASN A 1007 -15.22 -29.05 7.48
C ASN A 1007 -14.24 -28.61 6.37
N GLY A 1008 -14.23 -27.33 6.00
CA GLY A 1008 -13.42 -26.81 4.90
C GLY A 1008 -13.98 -27.13 3.51
N GLU A 1009 -15.28 -27.43 3.42
CA GLU A 1009 -16.02 -27.61 2.16
C GLU A 1009 -16.63 -26.27 1.73
N GLU A 1010 -16.78 -26.05 0.42
CA GLU A 1010 -17.42 -24.86 -0.14
C GLU A 1010 -18.72 -25.24 -0.89
N PRO A 1011 -19.72 -24.33 -0.98
CA PRO A 1011 -20.91 -24.53 -1.78
C PRO A 1011 -20.62 -24.75 -3.27
N GLU A 1012 -21.58 -25.31 -4.01
CA GLU A 1012 -21.45 -25.47 -5.46
C GLU A 1012 -21.28 -24.10 -6.14
N GLY A 1013 -20.28 -23.97 -7.03
CA GLY A 1013 -20.02 -22.72 -7.74
C GLY A 1013 -19.06 -21.75 -7.02
N TRP A 1014 -18.48 -22.15 -5.89
CA TRP A 1014 -17.44 -21.40 -5.16
C TRP A 1014 -16.04 -22.02 -5.35
N PRO A 1015 -14.96 -21.23 -5.30
CA PRO A 1015 -14.89 -19.78 -5.01
C PRO A 1015 -15.32 -18.86 -6.16
N LYS A 1016 -15.46 -17.56 -5.88
CA LYS A 1016 -15.79 -16.49 -6.84
C LYS A 1016 -14.55 -15.69 -7.27
N GLN A 1017 -14.46 -15.33 -8.55
CA GLN A 1017 -13.33 -14.61 -9.13
C GLN A 1017 -13.67 -13.11 -9.31
N THR A 1018 -12.85 -12.22 -8.75
CA THR A 1018 -13.05 -10.76 -8.85
C THR A 1018 -11.93 -10.02 -9.59
N GLY A 1019 -10.80 -10.70 -9.82
CA GLY A 1019 -9.60 -10.15 -10.42
C GLY A 1019 -8.90 -9.00 -9.69
N GLY A 1020 -9.41 -8.54 -8.55
CA GLY A 1020 -8.86 -7.40 -7.82
C GLY A 1020 -8.54 -7.72 -6.37
N TRP A 1021 -7.67 -6.93 -5.74
CA TRP A 1021 -7.39 -7.09 -4.32
C TRP A 1021 -8.63 -6.72 -3.49
N ILE A 1022 -9.13 -7.68 -2.71
CA ILE A 1022 -10.24 -7.52 -1.78
C ILE A 1022 -9.71 -7.24 -0.37
N ILE A 1023 -10.02 -6.05 0.15
CA ILE A 1023 -9.89 -5.74 1.59
C ILE A 1023 -11.25 -5.55 2.27
N ALA A 1024 -12.29 -5.28 1.47
CA ALA A 1024 -13.66 -5.21 1.92
C ALA A 1024 -14.12 -6.56 2.49
N SER A 1025 -14.99 -6.51 3.50
CA SER A 1025 -15.71 -7.68 4.00
C SER A 1025 -16.92 -7.94 3.11
N ALA A 1026 -17.33 -9.21 2.96
CA ALA A 1026 -18.50 -9.55 2.17
C ALA A 1026 -19.77 -9.09 2.91
N GLY A 1027 -20.60 -8.28 2.27
CA GLY A 1027 -21.94 -7.95 2.77
C GLY A 1027 -22.94 -9.03 2.33
N VAL A 1028 -23.93 -9.34 3.16
CA VAL A 1028 -24.96 -10.33 2.82
C VAL A 1028 -26.36 -9.81 3.16
N GLY A 1029 -27.30 -9.87 2.22
CA GLY A 1029 -28.66 -9.36 2.36
C GLY A 1029 -29.61 -9.87 1.29
N ASP A 1030 -30.88 -9.45 1.35
CA ASP A 1030 -31.94 -9.80 0.38
C ASP A 1030 -32.23 -8.58 -0.50
N LEU A 1031 -31.46 -8.47 -1.58
CA LEU A 1031 -31.43 -7.30 -2.46
C LEU A 1031 -32.68 -7.20 -3.33
N ASP A 1032 -33.21 -8.35 -3.76
CA ASP A 1032 -34.32 -8.42 -4.71
C ASP A 1032 -35.66 -8.85 -4.08
N GLY A 1033 -35.68 -9.12 -2.78
CA GLY A 1033 -36.85 -9.42 -1.98
C GLY A 1033 -37.42 -10.82 -2.22
N ASP A 1034 -36.64 -11.73 -2.83
CA ASP A 1034 -37.09 -13.09 -3.14
C ASP A 1034 -37.01 -14.07 -1.94
N GLY A 1035 -36.40 -13.62 -0.84
CA GLY A 1035 -36.19 -14.37 0.39
C GLY A 1035 -34.94 -15.25 0.39
N LEU A 1036 -34.06 -15.08 -0.59
CA LEU A 1036 -32.71 -15.62 -0.64
C LEU A 1036 -31.68 -14.54 -0.30
N PHE A 1037 -30.44 -14.97 -0.05
CA PHE A 1037 -29.33 -14.08 0.21
C PHE A 1037 -28.55 -13.79 -1.07
N GLU A 1038 -28.22 -12.53 -1.29
CA GLU A 1038 -27.16 -12.08 -2.17
C GLU A 1038 -25.88 -11.80 -1.37
N VAL A 1039 -24.73 -12.08 -1.99
CA VAL A 1039 -23.42 -11.75 -1.44
C VAL A 1039 -22.80 -10.63 -2.26
N ALA A 1040 -22.42 -9.53 -1.61
CA ALA A 1040 -21.79 -8.37 -2.24
C ALA A 1040 -20.34 -8.19 -1.79
N ILE A 1041 -19.46 -7.82 -2.73
CA ILE A 1041 -18.06 -7.49 -2.41
C ILE A 1041 -17.51 -6.41 -3.34
N SER A 1042 -16.68 -5.52 -2.79
CA SER A 1042 -15.95 -4.52 -3.57
C SER A 1042 -14.45 -4.83 -3.61
N THR A 1043 -13.80 -4.37 -4.69
CA THR A 1043 -12.34 -4.49 -4.87
C THR A 1043 -11.66 -3.13 -4.82
N ARG A 1044 -10.38 -3.12 -4.44
CA ARG A 1044 -9.54 -1.91 -4.52
C ARG A 1044 -9.38 -1.43 -5.97
N ASP A 1045 -9.51 -2.31 -6.96
CA ASP A 1045 -9.51 -1.96 -8.38
C ASP A 1045 -10.79 -1.24 -8.85
N GLY A 1046 -11.79 -1.12 -7.98
CA GLY A 1046 -12.99 -0.29 -8.19
C GLY A 1046 -14.18 -1.02 -8.77
N TRP A 1047 -14.27 -2.33 -8.56
CA TRP A 1047 -15.42 -3.13 -8.98
C TRP A 1047 -16.29 -3.52 -7.79
N LEU A 1048 -17.60 -3.48 -7.97
CA LEU A 1048 -18.61 -4.02 -7.06
C LEU A 1048 -19.28 -5.23 -7.70
N TYR A 1049 -19.18 -6.38 -7.04
CA TYR A 1049 -19.80 -7.63 -7.44
C TYR A 1049 -20.96 -7.98 -6.50
N VAL A 1050 -21.99 -8.62 -7.06
CA VAL A 1050 -23.11 -9.20 -6.32
C VAL A 1050 -23.44 -10.55 -6.96
N TRP A 1051 -23.59 -11.59 -6.14
CA TRP A 1051 -23.98 -12.93 -6.58
C TRP A 1051 -25.24 -13.40 -5.87
N ASP A 1052 -26.13 -14.01 -6.64
CA ASP A 1052 -27.30 -14.74 -6.16
C ASP A 1052 -26.84 -16.01 -5.45
N THR A 1053 -27.44 -16.35 -4.30
CA THR A 1053 -27.15 -17.62 -3.60
C THR A 1053 -28.41 -18.43 -3.36
N ASP A 1054 -28.25 -19.69 -2.98
CA ASP A 1054 -29.38 -20.53 -2.61
C ASP A 1054 -29.80 -20.29 -1.14
N GLY A 1055 -28.97 -19.64 -0.31
CA GLY A 1055 -29.18 -19.42 1.12
C GLY A 1055 -30.44 -18.59 1.41
N ARG A 1056 -31.23 -18.97 2.41
CA ARG A 1056 -32.49 -18.28 2.75
C ARG A 1056 -32.26 -17.25 3.85
N VAL A 1057 -32.98 -16.14 3.81
CA VAL A 1057 -32.96 -15.11 4.88
C VAL A 1057 -33.38 -15.59 6.28
N ASN A 1058 -33.93 -16.81 6.37
CA ASN A 1058 -34.31 -17.47 7.63
C ASN A 1058 -33.48 -18.73 7.95
N SER A 1059 -32.35 -18.93 7.28
CA SER A 1059 -31.33 -19.94 7.60
C SER A 1059 -30.40 -19.43 8.73
N VAL A 1060 -29.29 -20.13 8.94
CA VAL A 1060 -28.27 -19.76 9.94
C VAL A 1060 -27.55 -18.49 9.48
N TYR A 1061 -27.52 -17.48 10.37
CA TYR A 1061 -26.93 -16.17 10.10
C TYR A 1061 -26.27 -15.65 11.37
N GLU A 1062 -24.95 -15.84 11.45
CA GLU A 1062 -24.16 -15.64 12.66
C GLU A 1062 -23.41 -14.31 12.66
N TRP A 1063 -22.92 -13.88 11.49
CA TRP A 1063 -22.15 -12.64 11.36
C TRP A 1063 -22.30 -12.07 9.95
N ASN A 1064 -23.00 -10.95 9.79
CA ASN A 1064 -23.55 -10.54 8.49
C ASN A 1064 -22.67 -9.66 7.60
N GLY A 1065 -21.43 -9.40 8.02
CA GLY A 1065 -20.51 -8.55 7.30
C GLY A 1065 -19.50 -7.92 8.25
N PHE A 1066 -18.98 -6.77 7.84
CA PHE A 1066 -18.09 -6.00 8.71
C PHE A 1066 -18.83 -5.59 9.99
N GLY A 1067 -18.21 -5.82 11.15
CA GLY A 1067 -18.73 -5.33 12.43
C GLY A 1067 -19.98 -6.03 12.95
N HIS A 1068 -20.31 -7.24 12.49
CA HIS A 1068 -21.43 -8.11 12.90
C HIS A 1068 -22.83 -7.65 12.48
N ASP A 1069 -23.06 -6.34 12.37
CA ASP A 1069 -24.34 -5.72 12.09
C ASP A 1069 -24.17 -4.38 11.34
N PRO A 1070 -25.24 -3.81 10.75
CA PRO A 1070 -25.16 -2.51 10.09
C PRO A 1070 -24.75 -1.35 11.01
N HIS A 1071 -24.79 -1.52 12.33
CA HIS A 1071 -24.33 -0.53 13.31
C HIS A 1071 -22.81 -0.63 13.58
N ASN A 1072 -22.12 -1.63 13.03
CA ASN A 1072 -20.71 -1.96 13.23
C ASN A 1072 -20.31 -2.22 14.70
N THR A 1073 -21.20 -2.78 15.53
CA THR A 1073 -20.94 -2.90 16.98
C THR A 1073 -19.79 -3.84 17.35
N ASN A 1074 -19.41 -4.76 16.44
CA ASN A 1074 -18.46 -5.85 16.68
C ASN A 1074 -18.85 -6.71 17.92
N ASN A 1075 -20.14 -6.79 18.21
CA ASN A 1075 -20.68 -7.47 19.37
C ASN A 1075 -21.64 -8.57 18.94
N TYR A 1076 -21.30 -9.82 19.21
CA TYR A 1076 -22.12 -10.97 18.82
C TYR A 1076 -23.51 -10.97 19.48
N GLU A 1077 -23.70 -10.28 20.62
CA GLU A 1077 -24.98 -10.20 21.32
C GLU A 1077 -25.98 -9.20 20.71
N THR A 1078 -25.53 -8.33 19.80
CA THR A 1078 -26.43 -7.40 19.12
C THR A 1078 -27.15 -8.13 18.00
N SER A 1079 -28.44 -7.86 17.81
CA SER A 1079 -29.15 -8.51 16.71
C SER A 1079 -28.67 -7.93 15.37
N PRO A 1080 -28.23 -8.78 14.41
CA PRO A 1080 -27.66 -8.30 13.15
C PRO A 1080 -28.66 -7.52 12.28
N THR A 1081 -29.97 -7.67 12.52
CA THR A 1081 -31.07 -6.82 12.04
C THR A 1081 -32.39 -7.22 12.74
N PRO A 1082 -33.41 -6.34 12.84
CA PRO A 1082 -34.70 -6.69 13.46
C PRO A 1082 -35.51 -7.80 12.76
N TYR A 1083 -35.12 -8.21 11.55
CA TYR A 1083 -35.92 -9.04 10.65
C TYR A 1083 -35.32 -10.42 10.31
N LYS A 1084 -34.05 -10.68 10.68
CA LYS A 1084 -33.36 -11.95 10.41
C LYS A 1084 -33.33 -12.83 11.67
N THR A 1085 -33.49 -14.15 11.52
CA THR A 1085 -33.54 -15.08 12.66
C THR A 1085 -32.14 -15.38 13.16
N TRP A 1086 -31.69 -14.60 14.14
CA TRP A 1086 -30.48 -14.86 14.93
C TRP A 1086 -30.78 -15.79 16.11
N THR A 1087 -29.82 -16.64 16.49
CA THR A 1087 -29.93 -17.52 17.67
C THR A 1087 -28.69 -17.40 18.56
N SER A 1088 -28.79 -16.68 19.69
CA SER A 1088 -27.82 -16.76 20.80
C SER A 1088 -27.82 -18.11 21.51
N ASP A 1089 -28.89 -18.89 21.34
CA ASP A 1089 -29.06 -20.13 22.10
C ASP A 1089 -28.15 -21.20 21.48
N PRO A 1090 -27.28 -21.87 22.26
CA PRO A 1090 -26.54 -23.02 21.76
C PRO A 1090 -27.54 -24.04 21.19
N VAL A 1091 -27.31 -24.48 19.95
CA VAL A 1091 -28.15 -25.46 19.28
C VAL A 1091 -28.26 -26.69 20.19
N GLU A 1092 -29.47 -27.04 20.63
CA GLU A 1092 -29.66 -28.27 21.41
C GLU A 1092 -29.11 -29.42 20.56
N PRO A 1093 -28.14 -30.20 21.08
CA PRO A 1093 -27.52 -31.27 20.30
C PRO A 1093 -28.62 -32.19 19.76
N PRO A 1094 -28.56 -32.59 18.48
CA PRO A 1094 -29.64 -33.33 17.85
C PRO A 1094 -30.03 -34.53 18.71
N ALA A 1095 -31.31 -34.58 19.10
CA ALA A 1095 -31.82 -35.61 20.00
C ALA A 1095 -31.50 -36.99 19.41
N ASP A 1096 -30.62 -37.73 20.10
CA ASP A 1096 -30.26 -39.12 19.78
C ASP A 1096 -31.53 -39.91 19.40
N GLU A 1097 -31.71 -40.18 18.10
CA GLU A 1097 -32.73 -41.11 17.65
C GLU A 1097 -32.35 -42.51 18.14
N GLY A 1098 -32.94 -42.88 19.27
CA GLY A 1098 -32.64 -44.08 20.02
C GLY A 1098 -32.61 -45.36 19.17
N GLY A 1099 -31.40 -45.89 19.01
CA GLY A 1099 -31.14 -47.28 18.66
C GLY A 1099 -30.71 -48.07 19.89
N GLN A 1100 -31.66 -48.74 20.55
CA GLN A 1100 -31.37 -49.76 21.56
C GLN A 1100 -30.52 -50.88 20.95
N ASP A 1101 -29.33 -51.14 21.50
CA ASP A 1101 -28.93 -52.53 21.77
C ASP A 1101 -27.89 -52.61 22.89
N THR A 1102 -28.32 -53.22 24.00
CA THR A 1102 -27.54 -53.53 25.19
C THR A 1102 -26.60 -54.71 24.95
N VAL A 1103 -25.30 -54.59 25.24
CA VAL A 1103 -24.48 -55.71 25.74
C VAL A 1103 -23.39 -55.20 26.70
N ASP A 1104 -23.49 -55.58 27.97
CA ASP A 1104 -22.41 -55.66 28.96
C ASP A 1104 -21.65 -56.99 28.75
N PRO A 1105 -20.31 -57.02 28.79
CA PRO A 1105 -19.69 -57.74 29.91
C PRO A 1105 -18.36 -57.16 30.42
N SER A 1106 -18.28 -57.12 31.75
CA SER A 1106 -17.10 -57.16 32.62
C SER A 1106 -15.97 -58.16 32.23
N ASP A 1107 -14.78 -57.92 32.83
CA ASP A 1107 -13.50 -58.67 32.88
C ASP A 1107 -12.44 -58.19 31.85
N THR A 1108 -11.30 -57.58 32.21
CA THR A 1108 -10.27 -58.07 33.14
C THR A 1108 -9.23 -56.99 33.49
N ALA A 1109 -8.64 -57.11 34.68
CA ALA A 1109 -7.55 -56.30 35.23
C ALA A 1109 -6.14 -56.71 34.72
N MET A 1110 -5.16 -55.79 34.77
CA MET A 1110 -3.95 -55.89 35.64
C MET A 1110 -2.81 -54.91 35.27
N GLU A 1111 -2.33 -54.23 36.32
CA GLU A 1111 -0.91 -53.95 36.69
C GLU A 1111 -0.02 -53.05 35.79
N ALA A 1112 0.92 -52.25 36.30
CA ALA A 1112 1.32 -51.82 37.64
C ALA A 1112 2.48 -50.79 37.53
N ASP A 1113 2.60 -50.00 38.59
CA ASP A 1113 3.80 -49.57 39.29
C ASP A 1113 4.78 -48.50 38.74
N THR A 1114 4.86 -47.49 39.62
CA THR A 1114 5.86 -46.45 39.88
C THR A 1114 7.16 -46.97 40.50
N ALA A 1115 8.28 -46.27 40.25
CA ALA A 1115 9.41 -46.05 41.17
C ALA A 1115 10.29 -44.90 40.64
N MET A 1116 10.32 -43.73 41.31
CA MET A 1116 11.27 -43.29 42.36
C MET A 1116 12.69 -42.89 41.90
N GLU A 1117 12.97 -41.60 42.14
CA GLU A 1117 14.18 -41.04 42.79
C GLU A 1117 15.49 -40.95 41.96
N ALA A 1118 16.41 -40.01 42.17
CA ALA A 1118 16.48 -38.75 42.91
C ALA A 1118 17.84 -38.08 42.56
N ASP A 1119 17.91 -36.77 42.85
CA ASP A 1119 18.99 -36.12 43.59
C ASP A 1119 20.16 -35.36 42.91
N THR A 1120 20.32 -34.14 43.43
CA THR A 1120 21.52 -33.36 43.76
C THR A 1120 22.43 -32.68 42.72
N SER A 1121 22.39 -31.33 42.81
CA SER A 1121 23.52 -30.42 43.13
C SER A 1121 24.57 -30.17 42.01
N THR A 1122 25.35 -29.08 41.94
CA THR A 1122 25.80 -28.06 42.90
C THR A 1122 26.47 -26.90 42.12
N THR A 1123 26.28 -25.66 42.61
CA THR A 1123 27.26 -24.55 42.74
C THR A 1123 28.09 -23.99 41.56
N GLY A 1124 27.99 -22.67 41.35
CA GLY A 1124 28.93 -21.70 41.96
C GLY A 1124 29.83 -20.82 41.07
N GLY A 1125 29.74 -19.50 41.28
CA GLY A 1125 30.79 -18.48 41.06
C GLY A 1125 30.73 -17.77 39.70
N GLY A 1126 30.95 -16.47 39.54
CA GLY A 1126 31.44 -15.39 40.40
C GLY A 1126 31.71 -14.14 39.52
N ARG A 1127 31.57 -12.95 40.12
CA ARG A 1127 31.64 -11.59 39.53
C ARG A 1127 33.00 -11.18 38.94
N SER A 1128 33.01 -10.22 38.00
CA SER A 1128 33.76 -8.94 38.12
C SER A 1128 33.43 -7.93 37.01
N ALA A 1129 33.41 -6.64 37.40
CA ALA A 1129 33.24 -5.45 36.56
C ALA A 1129 34.59 -4.88 36.05
N ALA A 1130 34.56 -4.08 34.96
CA ALA A 1130 35.10 -2.69 34.86
C ALA A 1130 35.58 -2.28 33.46
N ASP A 1131 35.18 -1.06 33.08
CA ASP A 1131 35.84 0.02 32.32
C ASP A 1131 35.90 0.07 30.76
N ASP A 1132 35.18 1.08 30.25
CA ASP A 1132 35.55 2.21 29.35
C ASP A 1132 36.34 1.97 28.04
N SER A 1133 35.71 2.32 26.89
CA SER A 1133 36.12 3.46 26.03
C SER A 1133 35.31 3.62 24.71
N CYS A 1134 34.55 4.73 24.63
CA CYS A 1134 34.41 5.73 23.54
C CYS A 1134 34.26 5.38 22.03
N HIS A 1135 33.21 6.02 21.46
CA HIS A 1135 33.02 6.60 20.09
C HIS A 1135 33.00 5.62 18.90
N GLY A 1136 32.06 5.67 17.96
CA GLY A 1136 31.20 6.74 17.47
C GLY A 1136 31.23 6.64 15.93
N GLY A 1137 30.16 6.12 15.33
CA GLY A 1137 30.04 5.85 13.90
C GLY A 1137 28.70 5.19 13.65
N GLY A 1138 27.65 6.01 13.55
CA GLY A 1138 26.34 5.57 13.09
C GLY A 1138 26.41 5.39 11.58
N ALA A 1139 26.31 4.16 11.12
CA ALA A 1139 25.83 3.88 9.77
C ALA A 1139 24.32 4.17 9.76
N PRO A 1140 23.77 4.78 8.69
CA PRO A 1140 22.33 4.86 8.53
C PRO A 1140 21.76 3.44 8.51
N ALA A 1141 20.66 3.23 9.21
CA ALA A 1141 19.91 1.98 9.14
C ALA A 1141 19.36 1.86 7.71
N GLY A 1142 20.04 1.09 6.86
CA GLY A 1142 19.44 0.59 5.62
C GLY A 1142 18.41 -0.50 5.93
N PRO A 1143 17.58 -0.90 4.94
CA PRO A 1143 16.44 -1.81 5.09
C PRO A 1143 16.81 -3.28 5.36
N LEU A 1144 18.03 -3.55 5.84
CA LEU A 1144 18.40 -4.81 6.51
C LEU A 1144 17.57 -5.08 7.79
N GLY A 1145 16.62 -4.19 8.12
CA GLY A 1145 15.73 -4.22 9.28
C GLY A 1145 14.77 -5.40 9.30
N LEU A 1146 14.10 -5.78 8.21
CA LEU A 1146 13.03 -6.80 8.28
C LEU A 1146 13.57 -8.16 8.76
N SER A 1147 14.60 -8.70 8.09
CA SER A 1147 15.13 -10.03 8.42
C SER A 1147 15.84 -10.07 9.78
N LEU A 1148 16.54 -9.00 10.18
CA LEU A 1148 17.28 -8.95 11.45
C LEU A 1148 16.36 -8.68 12.64
N VAL A 1149 15.31 -7.89 12.48
CA VAL A 1149 14.32 -7.56 13.52
C VAL A 1149 13.42 -8.75 13.83
N VAL A 1150 12.96 -9.50 12.81
CA VAL A 1150 12.25 -10.78 13.00
C VAL A 1150 13.12 -11.76 13.81
N LEU A 1151 14.41 -11.90 13.47
CA LEU A 1151 15.34 -12.77 14.20
C LEU A 1151 15.65 -12.30 15.64
N LEU A 1152 15.76 -10.99 15.88
CA LEU A 1152 16.06 -10.41 17.21
C LEU A 1152 14.86 -10.47 18.15
N GLY A 1153 13.65 -10.12 17.69
CA GLY A 1153 12.40 -10.25 18.47
C GLY A 1153 12.14 -11.70 18.92
N LEU A 1154 12.36 -12.66 18.02
CA LEU A 1154 12.17 -14.09 18.30
C LEU A 1154 13.20 -14.70 19.27
N SER A 1155 14.40 -14.12 19.37
CA SER A 1155 15.41 -14.56 20.35
C SER A 1155 15.04 -14.22 21.79
N VAL A 1156 14.14 -13.23 22.00
CA VAL A 1156 13.57 -12.86 23.29
C VAL A 1156 12.45 -13.83 23.70
N LEU A 1157 11.59 -14.27 22.75
CA LEU A 1157 10.54 -15.28 22.98
C LEU A 1157 11.13 -16.64 23.38
N ARG A 1158 12.25 -17.07 22.77
CA ARG A 1158 12.96 -18.30 23.17
C ARG A 1158 13.58 -18.24 24.57
N ARG A 1159 13.81 -17.06 25.16
CA ARG A 1159 14.48 -16.93 26.47
C ARG A 1159 13.53 -16.89 27.67
N ARG A 1160 12.21 -16.72 27.49
CA ARG A 1160 11.25 -16.68 28.61
C ARG A 1160 10.50 -18.00 28.87
N GLY A 1161 10.71 -19.04 28.06
CA GLY A 1161 10.08 -20.36 28.26
C GLY A 1161 10.67 -21.27 29.34
N TRP A 1162 11.68 -20.84 30.11
CA TRP A 1162 12.22 -21.61 31.23
C TRP A 1162 12.45 -20.72 32.46
N ARG A 1163 11.43 -20.59 33.31
CA ARG A 1163 11.58 -20.54 34.77
C ARG A 1163 10.30 -20.81 35.52
#